data_AF-A0A7S1RDG5-F1
#
_entry.id   AF-A0A7S1RDG5-F1
#
_cell.length_a   1.000
_cell.length_b   1.000
_cell.length_c   1.000
_cell.angle_alpha   90.00
_cell.angle_beta   90.00
_cell.angle_gamma   90.00
#
_symmetry.space_group_name_H-M   'P 1'
#
loop_
_entity.id
_entity.type
_entity.pdbx_description
1 polymer ?
#
loop_
_entity_poly.entity_id
_entity_poly.type
_entity_poly.pdbx_seq_one_letter_code
_entity_poly.pdbx_strand_id
1 'polypeptide(L)'
;GQMNAKHRKKSEPEVGMKVVKVGGPAYRIGLGGGSASSRADGVSRADLDFNAVQRGDAEMEQKMNRVVRACCELGDRNPIVSLHDQGCGGNCNVLKEILDPVGGRIEIREVILGDPTMSVLEIWGAEYQESNCMLVREEALPLLRQVSDRERSQVCCVGTITGDGLCTVVDSRDGSTPVKLPLAQVLGKLPPKTFHSSRADLKPAADSPAVIRDLFCPPGDAVALAATLKLVLSNVTVGSKRFLTNKVDRSVTGLIAQQQCVGPLLTPLADCAVIASTMLTRDGTSVKGGVTAIGEQPIKGLLSGAANAHMSVGEAITNIVWAKCTDLGDIKAEGNWMWASKLPGEGALMYDTALALREVMCILGVAVDGGKDSLSMSARTDDGELVKCPGEITVSLYCSCPDVTLTVTPDLKRPTPSPKEASLFLVQIAGTERARCGGSVAAQCFGRLGDVPADCEAEVAESLKKTFKVTQDLIARRLISAGHDRSDGGLAAAVLEMAFAGNCGLNLDISASEVAGASTLQALFHEELGLVIEVADANVSAVAGAYKDAGISCVKIGEASGLDKVSIVGKSGHLEFEAKMTELRDMWESSSFALEMLQTNPACVEQEQRAMASRCTPLIHATMPSPKPQWQLASQAPKVAIVREEGSNGDREMASAFRLAGFEAWDLTMTDLAKGSIGLEQFRGVAFVGGFSYADTLGSAKGWAATARFQPTVAAQLTKFVERG
;
A
#
# COMPACT_ATOMS: atom_id res chain seq x y z
N GLY A 1 1.05 -7.81 5.93
CA GLY A 1 2.02 -8.85 6.37
C GLY A 1 1.32 -10.17 6.65
N GLN A 2 2.06 -11.22 7.02
CA GLN A 2 1.49 -12.53 7.39
C GLN A 2 2.09 -13.00 8.73
N MET A 3 1.27 -13.68 9.54
CA MET A 3 1.68 -14.20 10.84
C MET A 3 0.98 -15.53 11.11
N ASN A 4 1.69 -16.45 11.78
CA ASN A 4 1.08 -17.69 12.26
C ASN A 4 0.02 -17.36 13.34
N ALA A 5 -1.17 -17.95 13.24
CA ALA A 5 -2.27 -17.73 14.18
C ALA A 5 -1.88 -17.97 15.65
N LYS A 6 -0.90 -18.86 15.91
CA LYS A 6 -0.34 -19.12 17.25
C LYS A 6 0.24 -17.86 17.91
N HIS A 7 0.76 -16.91 17.14
CA HIS A 7 1.43 -15.70 17.64
C HIS A 7 0.52 -14.46 17.64
N ARG A 8 -0.78 -14.62 17.39
CA ARG A 8 -1.74 -13.52 17.33
C ARG A 8 -1.86 -12.74 18.65
N LYS A 9 -1.72 -13.42 19.79
CA LYS A 9 -1.92 -12.83 21.12
C LYS A 9 -0.55 -12.64 21.77
N LYS A 10 -0.28 -11.41 22.24
CA LYS A 10 0.85 -11.12 23.13
C LYS A 10 0.54 -11.72 24.51
N SER A 11 1.57 -12.20 25.21
CA SER A 11 1.44 -12.59 26.62
C SER A 11 1.79 -11.42 27.53
N GLU A 12 1.28 -11.43 28.75
CA GLU A 12 1.53 -10.40 29.76
C GLU A 12 2.95 -10.51 30.34
N PRO A 13 3.52 -9.41 30.87
CA PRO A 13 4.79 -9.45 31.59
C PRO A 13 4.68 -10.29 32.87
N GLU A 14 5.70 -11.09 33.15
CA GLU A 14 5.83 -11.87 34.39
C GLU A 14 7.12 -11.53 35.12
N VAL A 15 7.11 -11.55 36.45
CA VAL A 15 8.29 -11.27 37.28
C VAL A 15 9.46 -12.16 36.88
N GLY A 16 10.64 -11.56 36.73
CA GLY A 16 11.86 -12.25 36.30
C GLY A 16 12.07 -12.32 34.79
N MET A 17 11.05 -12.02 33.97
CA MET A 17 11.27 -11.86 32.53
C MET A 17 12.26 -10.72 32.25
N LYS A 18 13.02 -10.87 31.17
CA LYS A 18 14.03 -9.91 30.73
C LYS A 18 13.42 -8.96 29.72
N VAL A 19 13.80 -7.69 29.84
CA VAL A 19 13.43 -6.63 28.90
C VAL A 19 14.61 -6.45 27.96
N VAL A 20 14.36 -6.66 26.67
CA VAL A 20 15.41 -6.76 25.66
C VAL A 20 15.15 -5.77 24.53
N LYS A 21 16.18 -5.06 24.11
CA LYS A 21 16.18 -4.23 22.90
C LYS A 21 16.78 -5.02 21.75
N VAL A 22 16.22 -4.87 20.55
CA VAL A 22 16.74 -5.47 19.30
C VAL A 22 16.80 -4.41 18.22
N GLY A 23 17.82 -4.48 17.34
CA GLY A 23 17.95 -3.62 16.17
C GLY A 23 19.09 -2.61 16.27
N GLY A 24 18.86 -1.38 15.81
CA GLY A 24 19.87 -0.34 15.66
C GLY A 24 20.33 0.29 16.97
N PRO A 25 21.58 0.81 17.01
CA PRO A 25 22.11 1.50 18.17
C PRO A 25 21.51 2.92 18.32
N ALA A 26 21.50 3.45 19.55
CA ALA A 26 20.90 4.73 19.86
C ALA A 26 21.74 5.92 19.34
N TYR A 27 21.07 6.87 18.69
CA TYR A 27 21.61 8.16 18.26
C TYR A 27 20.71 9.29 18.74
N ARG A 28 21.26 10.51 18.87
CA ARG A 28 20.48 11.72 19.20
C ARG A 28 19.64 12.17 18.00
N ILE A 29 18.49 11.52 17.82
CA ILE A 29 17.55 11.76 16.71
C ILE A 29 16.15 11.99 17.28
N GLY A 30 15.40 12.92 16.69
CA GLY A 30 13.97 13.04 16.95
C GLY A 30 13.57 13.44 18.38
N LEU A 31 14.46 14.09 19.15
CA LEU A 31 14.16 14.41 20.55
C LEU A 31 12.95 15.36 20.64
N GLY A 32 11.81 14.83 21.10
CA GLY A 32 10.55 15.58 21.21
C GLY A 32 9.72 15.67 19.92
N GLY A 33 9.96 14.81 18.93
CA GLY A 33 9.21 14.75 17.66
C GLY A 33 7.70 14.67 17.84
N GLY A 34 7.21 13.89 18.81
CA GLY A 34 5.78 13.82 19.16
C GLY A 34 5.16 15.16 19.59
N SER A 35 5.92 16.00 20.28
CA SER A 35 5.46 17.34 20.69
C SER A 35 5.53 18.35 19.55
N ALA A 36 6.51 18.21 18.65
CA ALA A 36 6.65 19.07 17.47
C ALA A 36 5.52 18.83 16.45
N SER A 37 5.20 17.57 16.15
CA SER A 37 4.11 17.16 15.25
C SER A 37 2.70 17.54 15.74
N SER A 38 2.57 17.92 17.03
CA SER A 38 1.29 18.29 17.67
C SER A 38 0.99 19.81 17.65
N ARG A 39 1.89 20.64 17.10
CA ARG A 39 1.74 22.11 17.07
C ARG A 39 1.22 22.59 15.71
N ALA A 40 0.37 23.63 15.73
CA ALA A 40 -0.20 24.25 14.53
C ALA A 40 0.60 25.47 14.03
N ASP A 41 1.65 25.87 14.75
CA ASP A 41 2.36 27.13 14.52
C ASP A 41 3.69 26.89 13.77
N GLY A 42 3.75 27.38 12.53
CA GLY A 42 4.93 27.35 11.64
C GLY A 42 5.99 28.41 11.93
N VAL A 43 5.93 29.14 13.05
CA VAL A 43 6.97 30.12 13.41
C VAL A 43 8.14 29.37 14.07
N SER A 44 9.04 28.82 13.24
CA SER A 44 10.13 27.95 13.70
C SER A 44 11.39 28.73 14.11
N ARG A 45 11.98 28.32 15.25
CA ARG A 45 13.40 28.55 15.60
C ARG A 45 14.19 27.39 14.98
N ALA A 46 15.34 27.67 14.36
CA ALA A 46 16.19 26.67 13.68
C ALA A 46 16.45 25.37 14.48
N ASP A 47 16.51 25.43 15.81
CA ASP A 47 16.72 24.26 16.68
C ASP A 47 15.57 23.23 16.65
N LEU A 48 14.33 23.66 16.37
CA LEU A 48 13.18 22.76 16.26
C LEU A 48 13.20 21.96 14.95
N ASP A 49 13.84 22.50 13.91
CA ASP A 49 13.89 21.89 12.58
C ASP A 49 14.87 20.70 12.54
N PHE A 50 16.02 20.79 13.22
CA PHE A 50 16.96 19.67 13.34
C PHE A 50 16.36 18.45 14.05
N ASN A 51 15.49 18.65 15.06
CA ASN A 51 14.81 17.55 15.75
C ASN A 51 13.73 16.89 14.88
N ALA A 52 13.30 17.51 13.78
CA ALA A 52 12.37 16.90 12.83
C ALA A 52 13.06 16.02 11.78
N VAL A 53 14.39 16.14 11.63
CA VAL A 53 15.17 15.33 10.68
C VAL A 53 15.29 13.89 11.20
N GLN A 54 14.67 12.96 10.47
CA GLN A 54 14.75 11.52 10.74
C GLN A 54 15.89 10.86 9.96
N ARG A 55 16.31 9.66 10.39
CA ARG A 55 17.34 8.85 9.72
C ARG A 55 16.92 7.39 9.72
N GLY A 56 16.59 6.86 8.55
CA GLY A 56 16.34 5.43 8.35
C GLY A 56 17.58 4.65 7.93
N ASP A 57 17.63 3.38 8.31
CA ASP A 57 18.63 2.37 7.96
C ASP A 57 17.93 1.05 7.61
N ALA A 58 17.45 0.94 6.37
CA ALA A 58 16.65 -0.21 5.92
C ALA A 58 17.39 -1.55 6.03
N GLU A 59 18.73 -1.58 5.97
CA GLU A 59 19.50 -2.80 6.19
C GLU A 59 19.41 -3.25 7.65
N MET A 60 19.52 -2.31 8.61
CA MET A 60 19.36 -2.62 10.02
C MET A 60 17.97 -3.16 10.34
N GLU A 61 16.93 -2.53 9.77
CA GLU A 61 15.55 -3.01 9.95
C GLU A 61 15.40 -4.43 9.40
N GLN A 62 16.01 -4.71 8.25
CA GLN A 62 15.98 -6.01 7.63
C GLN A 62 16.65 -7.07 8.51
N LYS A 63 17.81 -6.77 9.11
CA LYS A 63 18.49 -7.65 10.07
C LYS A 63 17.64 -7.92 11.31
N MET A 64 17.04 -6.87 11.88
CA MET A 64 16.10 -6.99 13.01
C MET A 64 14.91 -7.89 12.64
N ASN A 65 14.31 -7.66 11.47
CA ASN A 65 13.17 -8.44 10.98
C ASN A 65 13.55 -9.91 10.73
N ARG A 66 14.79 -10.22 10.34
CA ARG A 66 15.28 -11.62 10.27
C ARG A 66 15.38 -12.28 11.62
N VAL A 67 15.84 -11.59 12.66
CA VAL A 67 15.85 -12.13 14.03
C VAL A 67 14.43 -12.44 14.51
N VAL A 68 13.51 -11.48 14.36
CA VAL A 68 12.09 -11.66 14.75
C VAL A 68 11.45 -12.80 13.96
N ARG A 69 11.71 -12.88 12.65
CA ARG A 69 11.19 -13.94 11.79
C ARG A 69 11.73 -15.32 12.18
N ALA A 70 13.04 -15.46 12.39
CA ALA A 70 13.63 -16.71 12.84
C ALA A 70 13.04 -17.16 14.18
N CYS A 71 12.83 -16.24 15.12
CA CYS A 71 12.16 -16.54 16.40
C CYS A 71 10.72 -17.05 16.17
N CYS A 72 9.93 -16.38 15.33
CA CYS A 72 8.59 -16.82 14.97
C CYS A 72 8.57 -18.18 14.25
N GLU A 73 9.57 -18.50 13.44
CA GLU A 73 9.61 -19.75 12.68
C GLU A 73 10.01 -20.97 13.51
N LEU A 74 10.47 -20.77 14.75
CA LEU A 74 10.67 -21.83 15.74
C LEU A 74 9.35 -22.39 16.30
N GLY A 75 8.20 -21.81 15.96
CA GLY A 75 6.88 -22.25 16.40
C GLY A 75 6.74 -22.19 17.91
N ASP A 76 6.45 -23.31 18.56
CA ASP A 76 6.23 -23.37 20.01
C ASP A 76 7.50 -23.07 20.83
N ARG A 77 8.67 -23.02 20.18
CA ARG A 77 9.95 -22.61 20.78
C ARG A 77 10.28 -21.13 20.54
N ASN A 78 9.32 -20.33 20.11
CA ASN A 78 9.52 -18.89 19.93
C ASN A 78 9.93 -18.24 21.27
N PRO A 79 11.13 -17.63 21.38
CA PRO A 79 11.60 -17.02 22.62
C PRO A 79 10.88 -15.71 22.97
N ILE A 80 10.18 -15.09 21.99
CA ILE A 80 9.52 -13.80 22.14
C ILE A 80 8.16 -14.00 22.82
N VAL A 81 8.02 -13.45 24.03
CA VAL A 81 6.78 -13.45 24.81
C VAL A 81 5.86 -12.30 24.40
N SER A 82 6.47 -11.14 24.18
CA SER A 82 5.83 -9.91 23.70
C SER A 82 6.85 -9.09 22.91
N LEU A 83 6.39 -8.35 21.91
CA LEU A 83 7.20 -7.47 21.06
C LEU A 83 6.46 -6.14 20.90
N HIS A 84 7.20 -5.04 20.94
CA HIS A 84 6.68 -3.70 20.73
C HIS A 84 7.68 -2.89 19.89
N ASP A 85 7.16 -2.11 18.95
CA ASP A 85 7.96 -1.20 18.15
C ASP A 85 8.38 0.04 18.95
N GLN A 86 9.53 0.61 18.60
CA GLN A 86 9.90 1.95 19.06
C GLN A 86 9.52 2.98 18.00
N GLY A 87 8.66 3.92 18.38
CA GLY A 87 8.35 5.08 17.57
C GLY A 87 8.50 6.38 18.37
N CYS A 88 7.45 7.21 18.32
CA CYS A 88 7.37 8.47 19.04
C CYS A 88 7.68 8.30 20.54
N GLY A 89 8.51 9.18 21.08
CA GLY A 89 8.97 9.13 22.48
C GLY A 89 10.05 8.09 22.77
N GLY A 90 10.50 7.29 21.78
CA GLY A 90 11.67 6.43 21.92
C GLY A 90 11.55 5.39 23.03
N ASN A 91 12.68 5.15 23.72
CA ASN A 91 12.76 4.24 24.88
C ASN A 91 11.75 4.60 25.97
N CYS A 92 11.49 5.89 26.18
CA CYS A 92 10.54 6.40 27.15
C CYS A 92 9.13 5.89 26.89
N ASN A 93 8.72 5.66 25.63
CA ASN A 93 7.41 5.10 25.35
C ASN A 93 7.45 3.57 25.41
N VAL A 94 8.24 2.96 24.52
CA VAL A 94 8.23 1.50 24.30
C VAL A 94 8.59 0.71 25.56
N LEU A 95 9.54 1.20 26.37
CA LEU A 95 9.95 0.48 27.59
C LEU A 95 8.93 0.64 28.72
N LYS A 96 8.15 1.72 28.78
CA LYS A 96 7.07 1.82 29.78
C LYS A 96 5.91 0.90 29.41
N GLU A 97 5.50 0.93 28.14
CA GLU A 97 4.38 0.13 27.63
C GLU A 97 4.65 -1.37 27.77
N ILE A 98 5.88 -1.82 27.51
CA ILE A 98 6.22 -3.25 27.61
C ILE A 98 6.31 -3.76 29.06
N LEU A 99 6.50 -2.86 30.04
CA LEU A 99 6.53 -3.18 31.46
C LEU A 99 5.12 -3.22 32.08
N ASP A 100 4.12 -2.62 31.43
CA ASP A 100 2.77 -2.47 31.96
C ASP A 100 2.00 -3.80 32.01
N PRO A 101 1.24 -4.08 33.09
CA PRO A 101 1.06 -3.29 34.33
C PRO A 101 2.04 -3.65 35.46
N VAL A 102 2.92 -4.63 35.25
CA VAL A 102 3.65 -5.32 36.32
C VAL A 102 4.84 -4.52 36.85
N GLY A 103 5.43 -3.64 36.05
CA GLY A 103 6.60 -2.85 36.43
C GLY A 103 7.93 -3.56 36.18
N GLY A 104 8.99 -2.78 36.11
CA GLY A 104 10.33 -3.27 35.86
C GLY A 104 11.41 -2.24 36.11
N ARG A 105 12.64 -2.76 36.15
CA ARG A 105 13.86 -1.99 36.32
C ARG A 105 14.69 -2.04 35.05
N ILE A 106 15.03 -0.87 34.53
CA ILE A 106 15.87 -0.66 33.35
C ILE A 106 17.23 -0.10 33.78
N GLU A 107 18.30 -0.68 33.25
CA GLU A 107 19.66 -0.12 33.30
C GLU A 107 19.92 0.64 32.00
N ILE A 108 19.95 1.97 32.07
CA ILE A 108 20.02 2.82 30.87
C ILE A 108 21.34 2.64 30.10
N ARG A 109 22.40 2.23 30.80
CA ARG A 109 23.73 2.03 30.21
C ARG A 109 23.90 0.69 29.47
N GLU A 110 22.91 -0.21 29.54
CA GLU A 110 22.86 -1.42 28.72
C GLU A 110 22.28 -1.17 27.32
N VAL A 111 21.71 0.02 27.07
CA VAL A 111 21.32 0.43 25.71
C VAL A 111 22.57 0.60 24.86
N ILE A 112 22.64 -0.06 23.71
CA ILE A 112 23.77 0.07 22.80
C ILE A 112 23.73 1.45 22.16
N LEU A 113 24.81 2.21 22.30
CA LEU A 113 24.92 3.58 21.81
C LEU A 113 25.72 3.63 20.51
N GLY A 114 25.17 4.33 19.51
CA GLY A 114 25.88 4.73 18.30
C GLY A 114 26.61 6.07 18.49
N ASP A 115 26.14 6.88 19.44
CA ASP A 115 26.80 8.07 19.94
C ASP A 115 27.09 7.94 21.46
N PRO A 116 28.36 7.77 21.87
CA PRO A 116 28.72 7.57 23.27
C PRO A 116 28.55 8.84 24.12
N THR A 117 28.32 10.01 23.50
CA THR A 117 28.18 11.30 24.18
C THR A 117 26.77 11.56 24.72
N MET A 118 25.80 10.73 24.35
CA MET A 118 24.41 10.91 24.75
C MET A 118 24.23 10.93 26.28
N SER A 119 23.53 11.96 26.74
CA SER A 119 23.02 12.07 28.10
C SER A 119 21.92 11.04 28.38
N VAL A 120 21.59 10.82 29.65
CA VAL A 120 20.49 9.93 30.06
C VAL A 120 19.17 10.34 29.40
N LEU A 121 18.89 11.65 29.34
CA LEU A 121 17.68 12.18 28.72
C LEU A 121 17.61 11.84 27.23
N GLU A 122 18.74 11.97 26.53
CA GLU A 122 18.80 11.66 25.10
C GLU A 122 18.67 10.15 24.85
N ILE A 123 19.31 9.28 25.65
CA ILE A 123 19.15 7.82 25.51
C ILE A 123 17.70 7.41 25.76
N TRP A 124 17.06 8.03 26.75
CA TRP A 124 15.68 7.71 27.12
C TRP A 124 14.65 8.28 26.14
N GLY A 125 14.87 9.48 25.60
CA GLY A 125 13.89 10.23 24.81
C GLY A 125 14.11 10.26 23.30
N ALA A 126 15.26 9.83 22.78
CA ALA A 126 15.53 9.87 21.34
C ALA A 126 14.66 8.87 20.57
N GLU A 127 14.19 9.31 19.40
CA GLU A 127 13.35 8.56 18.46
C GLU A 127 14.22 7.97 17.33
N TYR A 128 15.31 7.30 17.71
CA TYR A 128 16.17 6.61 16.76
C TYR A 128 15.44 5.40 16.13
N GLN A 129 15.73 5.15 14.86
CA GLN A 129 14.99 4.20 14.03
C GLN A 129 15.52 2.76 14.17
N GLU A 130 14.79 1.82 13.54
CA GLU A 130 15.10 0.39 13.45
C GLU A 130 15.36 -0.30 14.79
N SER A 131 14.61 0.04 15.84
CA SER A 131 14.77 -0.53 17.17
C SER A 131 13.45 -0.97 17.77
N ASN A 132 13.37 -2.16 18.32
CA ASN A 132 12.17 -2.68 19.00
C ASN A 132 12.51 -3.15 20.42
N CYS A 133 11.49 -3.41 21.22
CA CYS A 133 11.62 -4.04 22.53
C CYS A 133 10.84 -5.35 22.60
N MET A 134 11.40 -6.35 23.29
CA MET A 134 10.77 -7.63 23.54
C MET A 134 10.87 -8.06 25.00
N LEU A 135 9.87 -8.83 25.44
CA LEU A 135 9.94 -9.63 26.66
C LEU A 135 10.38 -11.03 26.31
N VAL A 136 11.34 -11.54 27.07
CA VAL A 136 11.83 -12.92 26.94
C VAL A 136 12.04 -13.53 28.32
N ARG A 137 11.88 -14.85 28.40
CA ARG A 137 12.27 -15.58 29.62
C ARG A 137 13.79 -15.72 29.66
N GLU A 138 14.37 -15.75 30.87
CA GLU A 138 15.83 -15.74 31.06
C GLU A 138 16.51 -16.93 30.38
N GLU A 139 15.89 -18.11 30.44
CA GLU A 139 16.34 -19.35 29.80
C GLU A 139 16.37 -19.27 28.27
N ALA A 140 15.63 -18.34 27.67
CA ALA A 140 15.55 -18.16 26.22
C ALA A 140 16.61 -17.19 25.67
N LEU A 141 17.29 -16.42 26.53
CA LEU A 141 18.33 -15.46 26.12
C LEU A 141 19.47 -16.10 25.31
N PRO A 142 20.01 -17.28 25.65
CA PRO A 142 21.08 -17.90 24.86
C PRO A 142 20.64 -18.20 23.42
N LEU A 143 19.41 -18.68 23.24
CA LEU A 143 18.84 -18.94 21.92
C LEU A 143 18.66 -17.64 21.13
N LEU A 144 18.11 -16.60 21.76
CA LEU A 144 17.95 -15.30 21.11
C LEU A 144 19.30 -14.72 20.66
N ARG A 145 20.33 -14.80 21.52
CA ARG A 145 21.69 -14.36 21.17
C ARG A 145 22.26 -15.15 19.99
N GLN A 146 22.07 -16.47 19.97
CA GLN A 146 22.50 -17.31 18.85
C GLN A 146 21.87 -16.86 17.52
N VAL A 147 20.57 -16.58 17.52
CA VAL A 147 19.86 -16.07 16.33
C VAL A 147 20.39 -14.67 15.96
N SER A 148 20.52 -13.78 16.92
CA SER A 148 21.04 -12.42 16.74
C SER A 148 22.44 -12.40 16.11
N ASP A 149 23.35 -13.23 16.63
CA ASP A 149 24.74 -13.34 16.16
C ASP A 149 24.81 -13.91 14.74
N ARG A 150 23.89 -14.82 14.38
CA ARG A 150 23.81 -15.37 13.02
C ARG A 150 23.36 -14.30 12.03
N GLU A 151 22.36 -13.51 12.39
CA GLU A 151 21.77 -12.47 11.54
C GLU A 151 22.47 -11.10 11.64
N ARG A 152 23.52 -10.97 12.45
CA ARG A 152 24.30 -9.74 12.71
C ARG A 152 23.43 -8.54 13.15
N SER A 153 22.30 -8.82 13.80
CA SER A 153 21.49 -7.79 14.47
C SER A 153 21.93 -7.68 15.92
N GLN A 154 21.78 -6.51 16.52
CA GLN A 154 22.14 -6.31 17.93
C GLN A 154 20.95 -6.67 18.83
N VAL A 155 21.26 -7.32 19.96
CA VAL A 155 20.31 -7.63 21.03
C VAL A 155 20.97 -7.30 22.37
N CYS A 156 20.34 -6.46 23.19
CA CYS A 156 20.82 -6.15 24.54
C CYS A 156 19.72 -6.28 25.60
N CYS A 157 20.07 -6.86 26.74
CA CYS A 157 19.16 -7.00 27.88
C CYS A 157 19.24 -5.75 28.73
N VAL A 158 18.26 -4.87 28.60
CA VAL A 158 18.25 -3.56 29.26
C VAL A 158 17.54 -3.56 30.61
N GLY A 159 16.88 -4.65 30.99
CA GLY A 159 16.16 -4.68 32.26
C GLY A 159 15.50 -6.01 32.62
N THR A 160 14.71 -5.98 33.70
CA THR A 160 13.98 -7.13 34.23
C THR A 160 12.66 -6.69 34.83
N ILE A 161 11.62 -7.52 34.68
CA ILE A 161 10.31 -7.33 35.31
C ILE A 161 10.41 -7.58 36.81
N THR A 162 9.99 -6.60 37.62
CA THR A 162 10.17 -6.58 39.08
C THR A 162 8.88 -6.89 39.86
N GLY A 163 7.71 -6.56 39.31
CA GLY A 163 6.43 -6.77 39.98
C GLY A 163 6.01 -5.68 40.97
N ASP A 164 6.71 -4.55 41.02
CA ASP A 164 6.42 -3.43 41.92
C ASP A 164 5.49 -2.36 41.29
N GLY A 165 5.05 -2.56 40.05
CA GLY A 165 4.19 -1.61 39.32
C GLY A 165 4.89 -0.29 38.95
N LEU A 166 6.21 -0.22 39.09
CA LEU A 166 7.01 0.96 38.80
C LEU A 166 7.82 0.79 37.51
N CYS A 167 7.97 1.85 36.73
CA CYS A 167 9.06 1.98 35.76
C CYS A 167 10.24 2.67 36.47
N THR A 168 11.26 1.89 36.80
CA THR A 168 12.49 2.40 37.41
C THR A 168 13.63 2.37 36.41
N VAL A 169 14.18 3.53 36.05
CA VAL A 169 15.40 3.64 35.23
C VAL A 169 16.54 4.06 36.15
N VAL A 170 17.63 3.33 36.09
CA VAL A 170 18.86 3.63 36.81
C VAL A 170 20.00 3.93 35.84
N ASP A 171 21.01 4.64 36.33
CA ASP A 171 22.26 4.88 35.64
C ASP A 171 23.44 4.33 36.46
N SER A 172 24.02 3.22 36.01
CA SER A 172 25.21 2.62 36.63
C SER A 172 26.47 3.50 36.57
N ARG A 173 26.50 4.52 35.69
CA ARG A 173 27.66 5.43 35.57
C ARG A 173 27.83 6.31 36.81
N ASP A 174 26.73 6.76 37.42
CA ASP A 174 26.74 7.65 38.59
C ASP A 174 25.87 7.17 39.76
N GLY A 175 25.21 6.02 39.62
CA GLY A 175 24.33 5.43 40.63
C GLY A 175 22.97 6.11 40.75
N SER A 176 22.63 7.05 39.86
CA SER A 176 21.37 7.79 39.93
C SER A 176 20.16 6.95 39.50
N THR A 177 18.96 7.41 39.90
CA THR A 177 17.67 6.85 39.47
C THR A 177 16.87 7.95 38.77
N PRO A 178 17.17 8.25 37.49
CA PRO A 178 16.57 9.35 36.75
C PRO A 178 15.05 9.23 36.55
N VAL A 179 14.51 8.00 36.53
CA VAL A 179 13.07 7.77 36.38
C VAL A 179 12.60 6.78 37.45
N LYS A 180 11.55 7.15 38.18
CA LYS A 180 10.84 6.26 39.10
C LYS A 180 9.36 6.63 39.11
N LEU A 181 8.59 5.98 38.23
CA LEU A 181 7.21 6.35 37.94
C LEU A 181 6.26 5.17 38.17
N PRO A 182 5.14 5.36 38.88
CA PRO A 182 4.07 4.36 38.93
C PRO A 182 3.40 4.24 37.55
N LEU A 183 3.42 3.04 36.95
CA LEU A 183 2.90 2.81 35.60
C LEU A 183 1.40 3.14 35.50
N ALA A 184 0.62 2.74 36.50
CA ALA A 184 -0.81 3.01 36.57
C ALA A 184 -1.18 4.51 36.55
N GLN A 185 -0.27 5.41 36.94
CA GLN A 185 -0.50 6.86 36.90
C GLN A 185 -0.11 7.48 35.55
N VAL A 186 0.85 6.89 34.84
CA VAL A 186 1.41 7.45 33.60
C VAL A 186 0.76 6.86 32.35
N LEU A 187 0.41 5.57 32.39
CA LEU A 187 -0.25 4.83 31.31
C LEU A 187 -1.73 4.54 31.62
N GLY A 188 -2.19 4.87 32.83
CA GLY A 188 -3.60 4.75 33.19
C GLY A 188 -4.51 5.62 32.33
N LYS A 189 -5.80 5.28 32.32
CA LYS A 189 -6.82 6.03 31.57
C LYS A 189 -6.93 7.45 32.10
N LEU A 190 -6.36 8.41 31.37
CA LEU A 190 -6.65 9.83 31.57
C LEU A 190 -8.16 10.06 31.40
N PRO A 191 -8.75 11.02 32.15
CA PRO A 191 -10.15 11.35 31.97
C PRO A 191 -10.40 11.82 30.52
N PRO A 192 -11.55 11.45 29.90
CA PRO A 192 -11.89 11.92 28.57
C PRO A 192 -11.88 13.44 28.49
N LYS A 193 -11.27 14.00 27.43
CA LYS A 193 -11.32 15.44 27.16
C LYS A 193 -12.61 15.80 26.41
N THR A 194 -13.23 16.91 26.79
CA THR A 194 -14.36 17.50 26.06
C THR A 194 -13.85 18.60 25.13
N PHE A 195 -14.19 18.52 23.85
CA PHE A 195 -13.89 19.54 22.85
C PHE A 195 -15.17 20.28 22.45
N HIS A 196 -15.07 21.59 22.25
CA HIS A 196 -16.18 22.42 21.78
C HIS A 196 -15.86 22.96 20.39
N SER A 197 -16.70 22.63 19.41
CA SER A 197 -16.61 23.09 18.02
C SER A 197 -18.03 23.30 17.47
N SER A 198 -18.23 24.31 16.62
CA SER A 198 -19.54 24.66 16.09
C SER A 198 -19.57 24.56 14.56
N ARG A 199 -20.63 23.94 14.03
CA ARG A 199 -20.89 23.91 12.58
C ARG A 199 -21.10 25.31 12.00
N ALA A 200 -21.53 26.28 12.81
CA ALA A 200 -21.73 27.66 12.39
C ALA A 200 -20.41 28.37 12.00
N ASP A 201 -19.26 27.83 12.43
CA ASP A 201 -17.94 28.37 12.10
C ASP A 201 -17.42 27.87 10.73
N LEU A 202 -18.10 26.88 10.12
CA LEU A 202 -17.78 26.41 8.78
C LEU A 202 -18.24 27.43 7.73
N LYS A 203 -17.36 27.71 6.77
CA LYS A 203 -17.68 28.54 5.62
C LYS A 203 -18.09 27.64 4.45
N PRO A 204 -19.29 27.80 3.87
CA PRO A 204 -19.68 27.07 2.67
C PRO A 204 -18.67 27.30 1.54
N ALA A 205 -18.16 26.22 0.95
CA ALA A 205 -17.21 26.27 -0.16
C ALA A 205 -17.88 26.09 -1.53
N ALA A 206 -19.18 25.75 -1.56
CA ALA A 206 -19.91 25.41 -2.78
C ALA A 206 -20.05 26.60 -3.76
N ASP A 207 -19.79 26.33 -5.04
CA ASP A 207 -20.16 27.20 -6.14
C ASP A 207 -21.69 27.21 -6.34
N SER A 208 -22.21 28.21 -7.06
CA SER A 208 -23.64 28.23 -7.41
C SER A 208 -23.97 27.15 -8.46
N PRO A 209 -25.19 26.57 -8.45
CA PRO A 209 -25.59 25.57 -9.46
C PRO A 209 -25.48 26.04 -10.92
N ALA A 210 -25.56 27.35 -11.17
CA ALA A 210 -25.36 27.92 -12.49
C ALA A 210 -23.93 27.69 -13.02
N VAL A 211 -22.91 27.77 -12.15
CA VAL A 211 -21.51 27.52 -12.51
C VAL A 211 -21.32 26.08 -12.99
N ILE A 212 -21.93 25.12 -12.30
CA ILE A 212 -21.87 23.70 -12.67
C ILE A 212 -22.59 23.44 -13.99
N ARG A 213 -23.79 24.00 -14.17
CA ARG A 213 -24.51 23.89 -15.44
C ARG A 213 -23.69 24.48 -16.59
N ASP A 214 -23.09 25.65 -16.42
CA ASP A 214 -22.33 26.29 -17.49
C ASP A 214 -21.04 25.52 -17.81
N LEU A 215 -20.44 24.84 -16.82
CA LEU A 215 -19.25 24.02 -17.00
C LEU A 215 -19.53 22.68 -17.68
N PHE A 216 -20.58 21.97 -17.24
CA PHE A 216 -20.88 20.62 -17.70
C PHE A 216 -21.98 20.57 -18.77
N CYS A 217 -22.74 21.64 -19.01
CA CYS A 217 -23.73 21.72 -20.09
C CYS A 217 -23.52 22.98 -20.96
N PRO A 218 -22.30 23.25 -21.48
CA PRO A 218 -22.03 24.43 -22.28
C PRO A 218 -22.63 24.33 -23.69
N PRO A 219 -22.92 25.46 -24.36
CA PRO A 219 -23.18 25.46 -25.79
C PRO A 219 -21.91 25.10 -26.58
N GLY A 220 -21.97 24.07 -27.43
CA GLY A 220 -20.85 23.62 -28.27
C GLY A 220 -20.02 22.48 -27.67
N ASP A 221 -20.66 21.33 -27.45
CA ASP A 221 -20.16 20.21 -26.63
C ASP A 221 -18.77 19.67 -27.04
N ALA A 222 -18.52 19.49 -28.35
CA ALA A 222 -17.30 18.85 -28.86
C ALA A 222 -15.99 19.57 -28.49
N VAL A 223 -15.95 20.91 -28.56
CA VAL A 223 -14.74 21.69 -28.23
C VAL A 223 -14.50 21.67 -26.73
N ALA A 224 -15.56 21.77 -25.93
CA ALA A 224 -15.48 21.70 -24.48
C ALA A 224 -15.02 20.31 -24.01
N LEU A 225 -15.49 19.24 -24.66
CA LEU A 225 -15.06 17.87 -24.39
C LEU A 225 -13.56 17.67 -24.63
N ALA A 226 -13.04 18.09 -25.79
CA ALA A 226 -11.62 17.97 -26.09
C ALA A 226 -10.74 18.75 -25.09
N ALA A 227 -11.16 19.97 -24.71
CA ALA A 227 -10.44 20.77 -23.72
C ALA A 227 -10.47 20.14 -22.32
N THR A 228 -11.61 19.60 -21.91
CA THR A 228 -11.78 18.95 -20.59
C THR A 228 -10.95 17.67 -20.51
N LEU A 229 -10.99 16.81 -21.54
CA LEU A 229 -10.16 15.61 -21.61
C LEU A 229 -8.67 15.93 -21.48
N LYS A 230 -8.20 16.96 -22.19
CA LYS A 230 -6.79 17.39 -22.09
C LYS A 230 -6.41 17.80 -20.66
N LEU A 231 -7.25 18.58 -19.99
CA LEU A 231 -6.96 19.04 -18.63
C LEU A 231 -7.03 17.89 -17.61
N VAL A 232 -8.04 17.03 -17.70
CA VAL A 232 -8.24 15.90 -16.78
C VAL A 232 -7.13 14.87 -16.95
N LEU A 233 -6.80 14.44 -18.17
CA LEU A 233 -5.74 13.44 -18.40
C LEU A 233 -4.37 13.95 -17.95
N SER A 234 -4.10 15.25 -18.05
CA SER A 234 -2.83 15.83 -17.58
C SER A 234 -2.83 16.22 -16.10
N ASN A 235 -3.96 16.12 -15.38
CA ASN A 235 -4.00 16.34 -13.92
C ASN A 235 -3.21 15.23 -13.20
N VAL A 236 -2.39 15.55 -12.20
CA VAL A 236 -1.55 14.56 -11.51
C VAL A 236 -2.38 13.48 -10.79
N THR A 237 -3.59 13.81 -10.34
CA THR A 237 -4.52 12.86 -9.70
C THR A 237 -4.99 11.78 -10.67
N VAL A 238 -5.23 12.11 -11.94
CA VAL A 238 -5.69 11.15 -12.97
C VAL A 238 -4.53 10.60 -13.80
N GLY A 239 -3.62 11.46 -14.25
CA GLY A 239 -2.46 11.14 -15.06
C GLY A 239 -1.57 10.04 -14.47
N SER A 240 -0.74 9.45 -15.32
CA SER A 240 0.11 8.30 -14.99
C SER A 240 0.90 8.46 -13.69
N LYS A 241 0.90 7.40 -12.88
CA LYS A 241 1.71 7.31 -11.64
C LYS A 241 3.06 6.63 -11.87
N ARG A 242 3.53 6.56 -13.12
CA ARG A 242 4.76 5.81 -13.49
C ARG A 242 6.00 6.32 -12.75
N PHE A 243 6.06 7.62 -12.47
CA PHE A 243 7.14 8.24 -11.69
C PHE A 243 7.24 7.72 -10.25
N LEU A 244 6.15 7.16 -9.71
CA LEU A 244 6.14 6.46 -8.41
C LEU A 244 6.50 4.98 -8.59
N THR A 245 5.92 4.31 -9.59
CA THR A 245 6.09 2.86 -9.73
C THR A 245 7.47 2.46 -10.25
N ASN A 246 8.12 3.25 -11.11
CA ASN A 246 9.39 2.87 -11.74
C ASN A 246 10.58 2.80 -10.76
N LYS A 247 10.44 3.37 -9.55
CA LYS A 247 11.53 3.51 -8.56
C LYS A 247 11.45 2.52 -7.40
N VAL A 248 10.36 1.75 -7.31
CA VAL A 248 10.10 0.83 -6.20
C VAL A 248 10.14 -0.62 -6.67
N ASP A 249 10.62 -1.50 -5.80
CA ASP A 249 10.52 -2.95 -6.04
C ASP A 249 9.05 -3.38 -6.01
N ARG A 250 8.67 -4.27 -6.94
CA ARG A 250 7.29 -4.78 -7.09
C ARG A 250 7.27 -6.31 -7.28
N SER A 251 8.33 -6.99 -6.87
CA SER A 251 8.55 -8.42 -7.14
C SER A 251 9.19 -9.19 -5.99
N VAL A 252 9.94 -8.52 -5.10
CA VAL A 252 10.59 -9.15 -3.95
C VAL A 252 9.58 -9.94 -3.10
N THR A 253 10.07 -11.06 -2.54
CA THR A 253 9.33 -12.22 -2.01
C THR A 253 8.88 -13.22 -3.07
N GLY A 254 8.71 -12.78 -4.33
CA GLY A 254 8.13 -13.53 -5.45
C GLY A 254 6.66 -13.94 -5.26
N LEU A 255 5.98 -13.40 -4.24
CA LEU A 255 4.58 -13.67 -3.93
C LEU A 255 3.61 -12.61 -4.48
N ILE A 256 4.13 -11.57 -5.16
CA ILE A 256 3.30 -10.52 -5.73
C ILE A 256 2.55 -11.08 -6.94
N ALA A 257 1.24 -11.28 -6.81
CA ALA A 257 0.38 -11.82 -7.85
C ALA A 257 -0.19 -10.72 -8.76
N GLN A 258 -0.54 -9.58 -8.17
CA GLN A 258 -0.94 -8.37 -8.88
C GLN A 258 -0.22 -7.16 -8.26
N GLN A 259 0.56 -6.47 -9.10
CA GLN A 259 1.20 -5.20 -8.78
C GLN A 259 0.43 -4.04 -9.42
N GLN A 260 0.89 -2.81 -9.23
CA GLN A 260 0.27 -1.59 -9.78
C GLN A 260 0.23 -1.59 -11.32
N CYS A 261 1.24 -2.17 -11.97
CA CYS A 261 1.32 -2.16 -13.43
C CYS A 261 0.55 -3.32 -14.08
N VAL A 262 -0.23 -3.01 -15.11
CA VAL A 262 -1.04 -3.96 -15.89
C VAL A 262 -0.75 -3.86 -17.38
N GLY A 263 -1.21 -4.87 -18.11
CA GLY A 263 -1.21 -4.87 -19.56
C GLY A 263 0.18 -4.90 -20.22
N PRO A 264 0.21 -4.92 -21.55
CA PRO A 264 1.43 -5.03 -22.35
C PRO A 264 2.45 -3.90 -22.18
N LEU A 265 2.01 -2.72 -21.72
CA LEU A 265 2.87 -1.55 -21.56
C LEU A 265 3.28 -1.31 -20.10
N LEU A 266 2.88 -2.19 -19.17
CA LEU A 266 3.09 -2.02 -17.73
C LEU A 266 2.62 -0.63 -17.27
N THR A 267 1.37 -0.29 -17.61
CA THR A 267 0.73 0.96 -17.18
C THR A 267 0.29 0.83 -15.71
N PRO A 268 0.59 1.80 -14.84
CA PRO A 268 0.27 1.75 -13.40
C PRO A 268 -1.21 2.00 -13.12
N LEU A 269 -2.07 1.05 -13.51
CA LEU A 269 -3.53 1.18 -13.53
C LEU A 269 -4.27 0.07 -12.77
N ALA A 270 -3.59 -0.84 -12.06
CA ALA A 270 -4.30 -1.84 -11.25
C ALA A 270 -5.07 -1.17 -10.11
N ASP A 271 -6.36 -1.45 -9.99
CA ASP A 271 -7.23 -0.98 -8.90
C ASP A 271 -6.84 -1.53 -7.52
N CYS A 272 -6.28 -2.75 -7.48
CA CYS A 272 -5.90 -3.41 -6.23
C CYS A 272 -4.58 -4.18 -6.32
N ALA A 273 -3.95 -4.39 -5.17
CA ALA A 273 -2.76 -5.22 -5.04
C ALA A 273 -3.13 -6.61 -4.48
N VAL A 274 -2.56 -7.66 -5.07
CA VAL A 274 -2.83 -9.05 -4.67
C VAL A 274 -1.53 -9.77 -4.37
N ILE A 275 -1.46 -10.39 -3.19
CA ILE A 275 -0.27 -11.06 -2.68
C ILE A 275 -0.62 -12.51 -2.37
N ALA A 276 0.11 -13.46 -2.95
CA ALA A 276 0.01 -14.87 -2.62
C ALA A 276 0.48 -15.17 -1.19
N SER A 277 -0.11 -16.18 -0.57
CA SER A 277 0.23 -16.63 0.78
C SER A 277 1.41 -17.59 0.82
N THR A 278 1.70 -18.26 -0.30
CA THR A 278 2.73 -19.30 -0.39
C THR A 278 3.16 -19.49 -1.84
N MET A 279 4.45 -19.83 -2.01
CA MET A 279 5.01 -20.29 -3.28
C MET A 279 4.58 -21.72 -3.62
N LEU A 280 4.27 -22.50 -2.59
CA LEU A 280 3.95 -23.92 -2.71
C LEU A 280 2.48 -24.16 -2.40
N THR A 281 1.73 -24.66 -3.38
CA THR A 281 0.40 -25.22 -3.14
C THR A 281 0.52 -26.71 -2.85
N ARG A 282 -0.36 -27.25 -2.02
CA ARG A 282 -0.29 -28.67 -1.61
C ARG A 282 -0.66 -29.64 -2.75
N ASP A 283 -1.32 -29.13 -3.79
CA ASP A 283 -2.01 -29.90 -4.83
C ASP A 283 -2.10 -29.17 -6.19
N GLY A 284 -1.55 -27.96 -6.36
CA GLY A 284 -1.59 -27.23 -7.63
C GLY A 284 -2.95 -26.60 -7.99
N THR A 285 -3.93 -26.54 -7.08
CA THR A 285 -5.32 -26.20 -7.41
C THR A 285 -5.64 -24.70 -7.37
N SER A 286 -5.36 -24.03 -6.26
CA SER A 286 -5.61 -22.59 -6.08
C SER A 286 -4.52 -21.95 -5.22
N VAL A 287 -3.98 -20.81 -5.67
CA VAL A 287 -3.04 -20.02 -4.87
C VAL A 287 -3.84 -19.03 -4.04
N LYS A 288 -3.94 -19.30 -2.73
CA LYS A 288 -4.57 -18.38 -1.77
C LYS A 288 -3.67 -17.19 -1.52
N GLY A 289 -4.24 -16.06 -1.13
CA GLY A 289 -3.52 -14.83 -0.86
C GLY A 289 -4.31 -13.83 -0.03
N GLY A 290 -3.95 -12.57 -0.16
CA GLY A 290 -4.71 -11.42 0.30
C GLY A 290 -4.79 -10.35 -0.78
N VAL A 291 -5.82 -9.53 -0.72
CA VAL A 291 -6.00 -8.35 -1.56
C VAL A 291 -6.07 -7.11 -0.69
N THR A 292 -5.56 -5.98 -1.19
CA THR A 292 -5.75 -4.67 -0.59
C THR A 292 -6.04 -3.60 -1.65
N ALA A 293 -6.81 -2.60 -1.26
CA ALA A 293 -7.22 -1.46 -2.08
C ALA A 293 -7.41 -0.22 -1.19
N ILE A 294 -7.39 0.95 -1.81
CA ILE A 294 -7.49 2.25 -1.13
C ILE A 294 -8.65 3.04 -1.75
N GLY A 295 -9.30 3.89 -0.94
CA GLY A 295 -10.20 4.94 -1.39
C GLY A 295 -10.07 6.19 -0.52
N GLU A 296 -10.18 7.36 -1.15
CA GLU A 296 -9.95 8.66 -0.53
C GLU A 296 -10.65 9.77 -1.33
N GLN A 297 -11.38 10.67 -0.65
CA GLN A 297 -12.21 11.68 -1.31
C GLN A 297 -12.17 13.07 -0.64
N PRO A 298 -10.96 13.65 -0.43
CA PRO A 298 -10.76 14.88 0.33
C PRO A 298 -11.39 16.11 -0.34
N ILE A 299 -11.40 16.19 -1.68
CA ILE A 299 -11.96 17.34 -2.40
C ILE A 299 -13.49 17.38 -2.24
N LYS A 300 -14.15 16.23 -2.33
CA LYS A 300 -15.60 16.10 -2.03
C LYS A 300 -15.88 16.46 -0.57
N GLY A 301 -14.93 16.20 0.34
CA GLY A 301 -14.96 16.60 1.74
C GLY A 301 -15.01 18.10 2.02
N LEU A 302 -14.56 18.94 1.08
CA LEU A 302 -14.73 20.40 1.18
C LEU A 302 -16.20 20.83 1.02
N LEU A 303 -17.02 20.00 0.36
CA LEU A 303 -18.45 20.24 0.17
C LEU A 303 -19.29 19.51 1.23
N SER A 304 -18.93 18.26 1.56
CA SER A 304 -19.67 17.42 2.51
C SER A 304 -18.76 16.43 3.21
N GLY A 305 -18.70 16.51 4.55
CA GLY A 305 -18.01 15.51 5.38
C GLY A 305 -18.62 14.12 5.25
N ALA A 306 -19.94 14.02 5.01
CA ALA A 306 -20.58 12.73 4.77
C ALA A 306 -20.11 12.11 3.45
N ALA A 307 -20.07 12.90 2.37
CA ALA A 307 -19.62 12.43 1.06
C ALA A 307 -18.15 11.98 1.09
N ASN A 308 -17.29 12.65 1.87
CA ASN A 308 -15.91 12.21 2.13
C ASN A 308 -15.88 10.78 2.65
N ALA A 309 -16.56 10.52 3.78
CA ALA A 309 -16.57 9.19 4.38
C ALA A 309 -17.23 8.13 3.48
N HIS A 310 -18.40 8.44 2.92
CA HIS A 310 -19.17 7.52 2.09
C HIS A 310 -18.41 7.14 0.83
N MET A 311 -17.86 8.11 0.11
CA MET A 311 -17.17 7.86 -1.14
C MET A 311 -15.78 7.24 -0.91
N SER A 312 -15.03 7.61 0.14
CA SER A 312 -13.77 6.92 0.47
C SER A 312 -13.97 5.42 0.72
N VAL A 313 -15.04 5.03 1.44
CA VAL A 313 -15.38 3.60 1.62
C VAL A 313 -15.87 2.98 0.32
N GLY A 314 -16.72 3.70 -0.42
CA GLY A 314 -17.29 3.25 -1.68
C GLY A 314 -16.22 2.93 -2.73
N GLU A 315 -15.30 3.86 -2.94
CA GLU A 315 -14.17 3.73 -3.86
C GLU A 315 -13.24 2.58 -3.46
N ALA A 316 -12.92 2.46 -2.17
CA ALA A 316 -12.08 1.35 -1.71
C ALA A 316 -12.72 -0.02 -2.02
N ILE A 317 -14.06 -0.12 -1.98
CA ILE A 317 -14.79 -1.33 -2.36
C ILE A 317 -14.84 -1.53 -3.87
N THR A 318 -15.03 -0.47 -4.66
CA THR A 318 -15.00 -0.58 -6.12
C THR A 318 -13.61 -0.94 -6.63
N ASN A 319 -12.55 -0.55 -5.93
CA ASN A 319 -11.19 -0.98 -6.21
C ASN A 319 -10.91 -2.44 -5.78
N ILE A 320 -11.35 -2.87 -4.59
CA ILE A 320 -11.05 -4.23 -4.08
C ILE A 320 -11.84 -5.34 -4.81
N VAL A 321 -12.95 -5.00 -5.48
CA VAL A 321 -13.86 -5.97 -6.11
C VAL A 321 -13.20 -6.80 -7.21
N TRP A 322 -12.09 -6.33 -7.78
CA TRP A 322 -11.43 -6.95 -8.93
C TRP A 322 -10.58 -8.18 -8.57
N ALA A 323 -10.32 -8.41 -7.28
CA ALA A 323 -9.81 -9.68 -6.80
C ALA A 323 -10.90 -10.47 -6.07
N LYS A 324 -10.82 -11.80 -6.11
CA LYS A 324 -11.77 -12.63 -5.36
C LYS A 324 -11.57 -12.38 -3.85
N CYS A 325 -12.62 -11.95 -3.16
CA CYS A 325 -12.68 -11.86 -1.70
C CYS A 325 -13.39 -13.10 -1.14
N THR A 326 -13.13 -13.45 0.12
CA THR A 326 -13.86 -14.54 0.79
C THR A 326 -15.34 -14.19 0.99
N ASP A 327 -15.63 -12.98 1.48
CA ASP A 327 -16.95 -12.37 1.54
C ASP A 327 -16.79 -10.85 1.75
N LEU A 328 -17.86 -10.06 1.52
CA LEU A 328 -17.85 -8.63 1.84
C LEU A 328 -17.67 -8.37 3.34
N GLY A 329 -18.28 -9.19 4.21
CA GLY A 329 -18.18 -9.04 5.67
C GLY A 329 -16.80 -9.42 6.25
N ASP A 330 -15.98 -10.13 5.47
CA ASP A 330 -14.61 -10.49 5.84
C ASP A 330 -13.63 -9.35 5.57
N ILE A 331 -14.02 -8.34 4.79
CA ILE A 331 -13.20 -7.15 4.55
C ILE A 331 -13.01 -6.38 5.87
N LYS A 332 -11.77 -5.97 6.10
CA LYS A 332 -11.38 -5.09 7.20
C LYS A 332 -10.77 -3.81 6.65
N ALA A 333 -10.81 -2.76 7.45
CA ALA A 333 -10.39 -1.44 7.06
C ALA A 333 -9.39 -0.84 8.06
N GLU A 334 -8.36 -0.19 7.54
CA GLU A 334 -7.62 0.81 8.26
C GLU A 334 -8.18 2.20 7.93
N GLY A 335 -8.52 2.99 8.95
CA GLY A 335 -9.02 4.35 8.80
C GLY A 335 -7.99 5.40 9.23
N ASN A 336 -7.44 6.14 8.27
CA ASN A 336 -6.43 7.16 8.54
C ASN A 336 -7.01 8.58 8.37
N TRP A 337 -6.95 9.37 9.45
CA TRP A 337 -7.59 10.69 9.52
C TRP A 337 -6.54 11.81 9.43
N MET A 338 -6.59 12.61 8.37
CA MET A 338 -5.80 13.83 8.25
C MET A 338 -6.73 15.03 8.36
N TRP A 339 -6.57 15.83 9.42
CA TRP A 339 -7.52 16.90 9.70
C TRP A 339 -6.87 18.10 10.38
N ALA A 340 -7.31 19.31 10.07
CA ALA A 340 -6.98 20.52 10.83
C ALA A 340 -7.99 20.76 11.97
N SER A 341 -8.25 19.73 12.80
CA SER A 341 -9.41 19.66 13.72
C SER A 341 -9.52 20.80 14.75
N LYS A 342 -8.40 21.47 15.03
CA LYS A 342 -8.32 22.61 15.97
C LYS A 342 -8.78 23.93 15.36
N LEU A 343 -8.97 24.02 14.05
CA LEU A 343 -9.49 25.21 13.39
C LEU A 343 -11.01 25.33 13.62
N PRO A 344 -11.56 26.57 13.54
CA PRO A 344 -13.00 26.79 13.72
C PRO A 344 -13.85 25.90 12.80
N GLY A 345 -14.82 25.20 13.37
CA GLY A 345 -15.75 24.32 12.66
C GLY A 345 -15.21 22.95 12.24
N GLU A 346 -13.90 22.79 12.03
CA GLU A 346 -13.29 21.56 11.52
C GLU A 346 -13.52 20.35 12.44
N GLY A 347 -13.43 20.54 13.76
CA GLY A 347 -13.74 19.46 14.71
C GLY A 347 -15.18 18.95 14.63
N ALA A 348 -16.15 19.83 14.33
CA ALA A 348 -17.53 19.43 14.12
C ALA A 348 -17.71 18.68 12.79
N LEU A 349 -17.03 19.13 11.71
CA LEU A 349 -17.05 18.46 10.41
C LEU A 349 -16.41 17.06 10.48
N MET A 350 -15.31 16.91 11.21
CA MET A 350 -14.66 15.62 11.45
C MET A 350 -15.60 14.66 12.20
N TYR A 351 -16.35 15.16 13.20
CA TYR A 351 -17.33 14.37 13.92
C TYR A 351 -18.49 13.89 13.01
N ASP A 352 -19.00 14.77 12.15
CA ASP A 352 -20.04 14.41 11.18
C ASP A 352 -19.55 13.36 10.18
N THR A 353 -18.31 13.53 9.70
CA THR A 353 -17.61 12.54 8.85
C THR A 353 -17.49 11.18 9.53
N ALA A 354 -17.16 11.15 10.83
CA ALA A 354 -17.07 9.90 11.60
C ALA A 354 -18.44 9.20 11.79
N LEU A 355 -19.52 9.96 11.95
CA LEU A 355 -20.87 9.40 11.99
C LEU A 355 -21.29 8.80 10.64
N ALA A 356 -21.02 9.51 9.55
CA ALA A 356 -21.27 9.05 8.18
C ALA A 356 -20.45 7.79 7.85
N LEU A 357 -19.17 7.77 8.25
CA LEU A 357 -18.31 6.60 8.08
C LEU A 357 -18.89 5.37 8.77
N ARG A 358 -19.36 5.53 10.01
CA ARG A 358 -20.04 4.44 10.73
C ARG A 358 -21.28 3.96 9.99
N GLU A 359 -22.12 4.87 9.49
CA GLU A 359 -23.37 4.53 8.81
C GLU A 359 -23.13 3.66 7.57
N VAL A 360 -22.31 4.15 6.63
CA VAL A 360 -22.02 3.43 5.39
C VAL A 360 -21.35 2.07 5.65
N MET A 361 -20.44 2.01 6.63
CA MET A 361 -19.79 0.77 7.05
C MET A 361 -20.77 -0.24 7.65
N CYS A 362 -21.76 0.20 8.43
CA CYS A 362 -22.81 -0.69 8.95
C CYS A 362 -23.64 -1.31 7.83
N ILE A 363 -23.99 -0.54 6.79
CA ILE A 363 -24.76 -1.01 5.64
C ILE A 363 -23.98 -2.07 4.86
N LEU A 364 -22.70 -1.78 4.59
CA LEU A 364 -21.81 -2.65 3.81
C LEU A 364 -21.34 -3.87 4.61
N GLY A 365 -21.35 -3.81 5.95
CA GLY A 365 -20.84 -4.88 6.82
C GLY A 365 -19.31 -4.89 6.93
N VAL A 366 -18.66 -3.76 6.66
CA VAL A 366 -17.21 -3.55 6.77
C VAL A 366 -16.94 -2.80 8.07
N ALA A 367 -15.77 -2.98 8.69
CA ALA A 367 -15.42 -2.27 9.92
C ALA A 367 -13.95 -1.84 9.93
N VAL A 368 -13.71 -0.67 10.52
CA VAL A 368 -12.37 -0.23 10.91
C VAL A 368 -11.89 -1.07 12.09
N ASP A 369 -10.73 -1.71 11.95
CA ASP A 369 -10.07 -2.47 13.01
C ASP A 369 -8.64 -1.99 13.33
N GLY A 370 -8.18 -0.96 12.63
CA GLY A 370 -6.94 -0.23 12.90
C GLY A 370 -6.98 1.16 12.26
N GLY A 371 -6.01 2.01 12.58
CA GLY A 371 -5.93 3.34 11.99
C GLY A 371 -5.11 4.32 12.82
N LYS A 372 -5.00 5.54 12.29
CA LYS A 372 -4.24 6.63 12.91
C LYS A 372 -4.91 7.98 12.62
N ASP A 373 -4.58 8.98 13.41
CA ASP A 373 -4.98 10.36 13.20
C ASP A 373 -3.80 11.34 13.20
N SER A 374 -3.91 12.38 12.38
CA SER A 374 -3.05 13.56 12.31
C SER A 374 -3.94 14.81 12.32
N LEU A 375 -4.00 15.47 13.47
CA LEU A 375 -5.03 16.47 13.79
C LEU A 375 -4.59 17.93 13.68
N SER A 376 -3.40 18.18 13.10
CA SER A 376 -2.80 19.51 12.96
C SER A 376 -2.43 19.84 11.50
N MET A 377 -3.22 19.39 10.53
CA MET A 377 -2.95 19.51 9.07
C MET A 377 -3.16 20.94 8.53
N SER A 378 -2.45 21.90 9.09
CA SER A 378 -2.44 23.31 8.67
C SER A 378 -1.07 23.93 8.90
N ALA A 379 -0.66 24.85 8.05
CA ALA A 379 0.58 25.60 8.17
C ALA A 379 0.32 27.10 7.93
N ARG A 380 1.17 27.94 8.51
CA ARG A 380 1.21 29.37 8.18
C ARG A 380 2.43 29.64 7.31
N THR A 381 2.22 30.39 6.24
CA THR A 381 3.29 30.91 5.39
C THR A 381 4.04 32.05 6.09
N ASP A 382 5.17 32.47 5.52
CA ASP A 382 5.99 33.57 6.05
C ASP A 382 5.25 34.92 6.08
N ASP A 383 4.30 35.13 5.16
CA ASP A 383 3.43 36.31 5.11
C ASP A 383 2.16 36.17 5.98
N GLY A 384 2.01 35.05 6.70
CA GLY A 384 0.97 34.82 7.69
C GLY A 384 -0.33 34.20 7.16
N GLU A 385 -0.39 33.88 5.86
CA GLU A 385 -1.50 33.14 5.26
C GLU A 385 -1.63 31.75 5.90
N LEU A 386 -2.86 31.37 6.26
CA LEU A 386 -3.15 30.03 6.79
C LEU A 386 -3.52 29.10 5.63
N VAL A 387 -2.65 28.15 5.34
CA VAL A 387 -2.91 27.05 4.41
C VAL A 387 -3.39 25.85 5.22
N LYS A 388 -4.56 25.30 4.87
CA LYS A 388 -5.09 24.08 5.49
C LYS A 388 -5.32 23.01 4.43
N CYS A 389 -5.03 21.76 4.78
CA CYS A 389 -5.49 20.63 3.99
C CYS A 389 -7.02 20.48 4.11
N PRO A 390 -7.71 19.97 3.08
CA PRO A 390 -9.04 19.41 3.27
C PRO A 390 -9.01 18.36 4.39
N GLY A 391 -10.11 18.22 5.13
CA GLY A 391 -10.28 17.07 6.00
C GLY A 391 -10.35 15.79 5.16
N GLU A 392 -9.66 14.75 5.59
CA GLU A 392 -9.50 13.52 4.81
C GLU A 392 -9.63 12.29 5.71
N ILE A 393 -10.40 11.31 5.23
CA ILE A 393 -10.37 9.93 5.70
C ILE A 393 -9.91 9.04 4.54
N THR A 394 -8.71 8.49 4.66
CA THR A 394 -8.18 7.47 3.74
C THR A 394 -8.56 6.09 4.28
N VAL A 395 -9.25 5.30 3.46
CA VAL A 395 -9.69 3.95 3.83
C VAL A 395 -8.84 2.93 3.09
N SER A 396 -8.04 2.15 3.82
CA SER A 396 -7.30 1.02 3.25
C SER A 396 -8.01 -0.28 3.58
N LEU A 397 -8.58 -0.94 2.58
CA LEU A 397 -9.26 -2.21 2.75
C LEU A 397 -8.30 -3.37 2.55
N TYR A 398 -8.53 -4.46 3.28
CA TYR A 398 -7.82 -5.71 3.08
C TYR A 398 -8.71 -6.91 3.36
N CYS A 399 -8.52 -7.98 2.58
CA CYS A 399 -9.30 -9.21 2.67
C CYS A 399 -8.47 -10.44 2.29
N SER A 400 -8.90 -11.61 2.77
CA SER A 400 -8.36 -12.88 2.28
C SER A 400 -8.84 -13.13 0.85
N CYS A 401 -7.91 -13.58 -0.01
CA CYS A 401 -8.19 -13.94 -1.39
C CYS A 401 -8.12 -15.46 -1.55
N PRO A 402 -9.23 -16.17 -1.83
CA PRO A 402 -9.22 -17.62 -1.91
C PRO A 402 -8.52 -18.14 -3.19
N ASP A 403 -8.44 -17.33 -4.24
CA ASP A 403 -7.72 -17.66 -5.48
C ASP A 403 -7.25 -16.39 -6.18
N VAL A 404 -5.94 -16.13 -6.13
CA VAL A 404 -5.33 -14.94 -6.76
C VAL A 404 -5.36 -14.99 -8.29
N THR A 405 -5.61 -16.15 -8.90
CA THR A 405 -5.66 -16.33 -10.37
C THR A 405 -6.98 -15.88 -10.99
N LEU A 406 -7.93 -15.45 -10.16
CA LEU A 406 -9.20 -14.87 -10.57
C LEU A 406 -9.15 -13.35 -10.69
N THR A 407 -8.03 -12.72 -10.36
CA THR A 407 -7.88 -11.26 -10.41
C THR A 407 -8.16 -10.74 -11.82
N VAL A 408 -9.02 -9.74 -11.91
CA VAL A 408 -9.36 -9.00 -13.14
C VAL A 408 -8.61 -7.67 -13.13
N THR A 409 -8.21 -7.21 -14.30
CA THR A 409 -7.41 -5.98 -14.49
C THR A 409 -8.02 -5.09 -15.57
N PRO A 410 -7.69 -3.79 -15.62
CA PRO A 410 -8.24 -2.86 -16.61
C PRO A 410 -7.81 -3.07 -18.07
N ASP A 411 -6.78 -3.87 -18.35
CA ASP A 411 -6.27 -4.01 -19.72
C ASP A 411 -7.28 -4.70 -20.63
N LEU A 412 -7.91 -3.91 -21.52
CA LEU A 412 -8.86 -4.42 -22.52
C LEU A 412 -8.24 -5.51 -23.38
N LYS A 413 -9.01 -6.57 -23.62
CA LYS A 413 -8.58 -7.69 -24.43
C LYS A 413 -8.85 -7.37 -25.89
N ARG A 414 -7.80 -6.91 -26.58
CA ARG A 414 -7.83 -6.63 -28.03
C ARG A 414 -8.56 -7.71 -28.84
N PRO A 415 -9.31 -7.35 -29.90
CA PRO A 415 -9.79 -8.31 -30.88
C PRO A 415 -8.58 -9.03 -31.50
N THR A 416 -8.32 -10.27 -31.08
CA THR A 416 -7.27 -11.10 -31.67
C THR A 416 -7.61 -11.42 -33.14
N PRO A 417 -6.65 -11.84 -33.98
CA PRO A 417 -6.92 -12.25 -35.38
C PRO A 417 -8.02 -13.32 -35.51
N SER A 418 -8.30 -14.06 -34.44
CA SER A 418 -9.53 -14.79 -34.20
C SER A 418 -10.41 -13.99 -33.21
N PRO A 419 -11.30 -13.09 -33.65
CA PRO A 419 -12.04 -12.23 -32.74
C PRO A 419 -13.00 -13.06 -31.90
N LYS A 420 -12.86 -13.00 -30.58
CA LYS A 420 -14.03 -13.09 -29.71
C LYS A 420 -14.50 -11.66 -29.57
N GLU A 421 -15.58 -11.32 -30.25
CA GLU A 421 -16.24 -10.03 -30.07
C GLU A 421 -16.54 -9.84 -28.56
N ALA A 422 -16.24 -8.65 -28.06
CA ALA A 422 -16.40 -8.29 -26.67
C ALA A 422 -16.94 -6.87 -26.58
N SER A 423 -17.85 -6.66 -25.64
CA SER A 423 -18.57 -5.42 -25.45
C SER A 423 -18.24 -4.82 -24.09
N LEU A 424 -18.20 -3.49 -24.02
CA LEU A 424 -18.03 -2.72 -22.80
C LEU A 424 -19.38 -2.38 -22.20
N PHE A 425 -19.51 -2.57 -20.89
CA PHE A 425 -20.69 -2.21 -20.12
C PHE A 425 -20.35 -1.30 -18.96
N LEU A 426 -21.22 -0.32 -18.72
CA LEU A 426 -21.22 0.52 -17.53
C LEU A 426 -22.22 -0.03 -16.51
N VAL A 427 -21.72 -0.37 -15.33
CA VAL A 427 -22.50 -0.72 -14.15
C VAL A 427 -22.69 0.53 -13.28
N GLN A 428 -23.92 1.03 -13.21
CA GLN A 428 -24.23 2.30 -12.54
C GLN A 428 -24.72 2.08 -11.11
N ILE A 429 -23.79 2.11 -10.16
CA ILE A 429 -24.07 1.84 -8.74
C ILE A 429 -24.96 2.92 -8.13
N ALA A 430 -24.75 4.18 -8.51
CA ALA A 430 -25.58 5.32 -8.05
C ALA A 430 -26.97 5.38 -8.72
N GLY A 431 -27.23 4.53 -9.71
CA GLY A 431 -28.42 4.58 -10.56
C GLY A 431 -28.24 5.48 -11.79
N THR A 432 -29.32 5.63 -12.56
CA THR A 432 -29.32 6.36 -13.85
C THR A 432 -29.72 7.83 -13.73
N GLU A 433 -30.15 8.26 -12.55
CA GLU A 433 -30.68 9.61 -12.30
C GLU A 433 -29.65 10.54 -11.61
N ARG A 434 -28.52 10.00 -11.14
CA ARG A 434 -27.49 10.73 -10.40
C ARG A 434 -26.23 10.92 -11.24
N ALA A 435 -25.85 12.17 -11.44
CA ALA A 435 -24.61 12.57 -12.11
C ALA A 435 -24.04 13.85 -11.49
N ARG A 436 -23.71 13.77 -10.19
CA ARG A 436 -23.20 14.91 -9.40
C ARG A 436 -21.73 15.17 -9.73
N CYS A 437 -21.39 16.43 -10.01
CA CYS A 437 -20.04 16.85 -10.43
C CYS A 437 -19.32 17.75 -9.43
N GLY A 438 -19.93 18.06 -8.28
CA GLY A 438 -19.25 18.78 -7.20
C GLY A 438 -18.04 17.98 -6.68
N GLY A 439 -16.94 18.67 -6.43
CA GLY A 439 -15.70 18.09 -5.98
C GLY A 439 -14.99 17.19 -6.99
N SER A 440 -15.39 17.20 -8.27
CA SER A 440 -14.74 16.41 -9.31
C SER A 440 -13.41 17.00 -9.77
N VAL A 441 -12.51 16.14 -10.25
CA VAL A 441 -11.25 16.57 -10.89
C VAL A 441 -11.54 17.47 -12.10
N ALA A 442 -12.61 17.19 -12.85
CA ALA A 442 -13.03 18.04 -13.94
C ALA A 442 -13.36 19.47 -13.46
N ALA A 443 -14.14 19.63 -12.38
CA ALA A 443 -14.40 20.95 -11.80
C ALA A 443 -13.10 21.62 -11.30
N GLN A 444 -12.23 20.86 -10.64
CA GLN A 444 -10.95 21.32 -10.12
C GLN A 444 -10.04 21.87 -11.24
N CYS A 445 -9.99 21.20 -12.39
CA CYS A 445 -9.22 21.62 -13.57
C CYS A 445 -9.62 23.01 -14.11
N PHE A 446 -10.84 23.47 -13.82
CA PHE A 446 -11.31 24.82 -14.16
C PHE A 446 -11.29 25.79 -12.97
N GLY A 447 -10.59 25.44 -11.89
CA GLY A 447 -10.48 26.26 -10.69
C GLY A 447 -11.80 26.40 -9.93
N ARG A 448 -12.66 25.38 -10.00
CA ARG A 448 -13.96 25.32 -9.34
C ARG A 448 -14.04 24.16 -8.37
N LEU A 449 -14.87 24.32 -7.34
CA LEU A 449 -15.20 23.22 -6.43
C LEU A 449 -16.52 22.58 -6.82
N GLY A 450 -17.46 23.34 -7.37
CA GLY A 450 -18.80 22.86 -7.71
C GLY A 450 -19.79 22.90 -6.55
N ASP A 451 -20.93 22.22 -6.71
CA ASP A 451 -22.08 22.33 -5.81
C ASP A 451 -22.29 21.07 -4.95
N VAL A 452 -22.87 20.02 -5.52
CA VAL A 452 -23.24 18.78 -4.84
C VAL A 452 -22.25 17.70 -5.25
N PRO A 453 -21.54 17.09 -4.31
CA PRO A 453 -20.61 16.00 -4.61
C PRO A 453 -21.33 14.69 -4.88
N ALA A 454 -20.67 13.79 -5.61
CA ALA A 454 -21.03 12.38 -5.60
C ALA A 454 -21.02 11.84 -4.16
N ASP A 455 -21.92 10.90 -3.86
CA ASP A 455 -22.11 10.38 -2.51
C ASP A 455 -22.65 8.93 -2.52
N CYS A 456 -22.08 8.09 -1.66
CA CYS A 456 -22.49 6.71 -1.42
C CYS A 456 -23.48 6.63 -0.24
N GLU A 457 -24.58 7.37 -0.37
CA GLU A 457 -25.68 7.38 0.59
C GLU A 457 -26.31 5.99 0.73
N ALA A 458 -27.17 5.79 1.74
CA ALA A 458 -27.67 4.46 2.12
C ALA A 458 -28.18 3.58 0.95
N GLU A 459 -28.92 4.16 0.01
CA GLU A 459 -29.44 3.45 -1.18
C GLU A 459 -28.34 3.05 -2.16
N VAL A 460 -27.33 3.92 -2.33
CA VAL A 460 -26.15 3.67 -3.17
C VAL A 460 -25.27 2.62 -2.51
N ALA A 461 -25.12 2.65 -1.18
CA ALA A 461 -24.39 1.64 -0.42
C ALA A 461 -25.05 0.25 -0.51
N GLU A 462 -26.38 0.16 -0.48
CA GLU A 462 -27.10 -1.10 -0.73
C GLU A 462 -26.93 -1.58 -2.18
N SER A 463 -26.93 -0.67 -3.15
CA SER A 463 -26.62 -0.99 -4.54
C SER A 463 -25.17 -1.48 -4.70
N LEU A 464 -24.20 -0.85 -4.02
CA LEU A 464 -22.80 -1.25 -4.01
C LEU A 464 -22.63 -2.66 -3.45
N LYS A 465 -23.32 -2.98 -2.35
CA LYS A 465 -23.33 -4.33 -1.75
C LYS A 465 -23.84 -5.40 -2.72
N LYS A 466 -24.90 -5.10 -3.47
CA LYS A 466 -25.43 -6.01 -4.50
C LYS A 466 -24.47 -6.14 -5.68
N THR A 467 -23.96 -5.02 -6.19
CA THR A 467 -22.97 -4.98 -7.26
C THR A 467 -21.75 -5.82 -6.90
N PHE A 468 -21.15 -5.60 -5.72
CA PHE A 468 -20.01 -6.38 -5.23
C PHE A 468 -20.28 -7.88 -5.28
N LYS A 469 -21.43 -8.33 -4.77
CA LYS A 469 -21.80 -9.76 -4.78
C LYS A 469 -21.93 -10.32 -6.20
N VAL A 470 -22.59 -9.59 -7.09
CA VAL A 470 -22.74 -9.99 -8.51
C VAL A 470 -21.38 -10.06 -9.18
N THR A 471 -20.56 -9.01 -9.08
CA THR A 471 -19.22 -8.96 -9.68
C THR A 471 -18.33 -10.09 -9.15
N GLN A 472 -18.39 -10.38 -7.85
CA GLN A 472 -17.65 -11.48 -7.21
C GLN A 472 -18.08 -12.88 -7.66
N ASP A 473 -19.35 -13.09 -8.05
CA ASP A 473 -19.83 -14.33 -8.69
C ASP A 473 -19.32 -14.43 -10.14
N LEU A 474 -19.46 -13.34 -10.90
CA LEU A 474 -19.01 -13.28 -12.29
C LEU A 474 -17.50 -13.50 -12.43
N ILE A 475 -16.70 -12.95 -11.50
CA ILE A 475 -15.25 -13.19 -11.40
C ILE A 475 -14.96 -14.66 -11.09
N ALA A 476 -15.66 -15.26 -10.12
CA ALA A 476 -15.49 -16.68 -9.77
C ALA A 476 -15.78 -17.61 -10.96
N ARG A 477 -16.70 -17.19 -11.84
CA ARG A 477 -17.09 -17.90 -13.07
C ARG A 477 -16.27 -17.50 -14.30
N ARG A 478 -15.31 -16.57 -14.16
CA ARG A 478 -14.45 -16.04 -15.24
C ARG A 478 -15.23 -15.47 -16.42
N LEU A 479 -16.32 -14.74 -16.13
CA LEU A 479 -17.20 -14.16 -17.16
C LEU A 479 -16.83 -12.73 -17.57
N ILE A 480 -15.99 -12.06 -16.78
CA ILE A 480 -15.47 -10.72 -17.04
C ILE A 480 -14.04 -10.83 -17.61
N SER A 481 -13.81 -10.18 -18.74
CA SER A 481 -12.51 -10.20 -19.45
C SER A 481 -11.53 -9.17 -18.90
N ALA A 482 -12.03 -7.96 -18.64
CA ALA A 482 -11.31 -6.83 -18.07
C ALA A 482 -12.31 -5.97 -17.29
N GLY A 483 -11.83 -5.16 -16.36
CA GLY A 483 -12.69 -4.27 -15.60
C GLY A 483 -11.90 -3.22 -14.84
N HIS A 484 -12.54 -2.07 -14.61
CA HIS A 484 -11.97 -0.92 -13.92
C HIS A 484 -13.10 -0.16 -13.22
N ASP A 485 -12.81 0.46 -12.07
CA ASP A 485 -13.79 1.30 -11.40
C ASP A 485 -13.92 2.70 -12.03
N ARG A 486 -14.95 3.44 -11.60
CA ARG A 486 -15.11 4.86 -11.92
C ARG A 486 -14.82 5.68 -10.66
N SER A 487 -13.72 6.41 -10.69
CA SER A 487 -13.21 7.26 -9.62
C SER A 487 -12.87 8.66 -10.17
N ASP A 488 -11.66 9.16 -9.94
CA ASP A 488 -11.21 10.48 -10.36
C ASP A 488 -11.18 10.62 -11.90
N GLY A 489 -11.71 11.73 -12.41
CA GLY A 489 -11.85 11.95 -13.86
C GLY A 489 -13.03 11.20 -14.49
N GLY A 490 -13.81 10.46 -13.70
CA GLY A 490 -15.09 9.90 -14.07
C GLY A 490 -15.01 8.76 -15.10
N LEU A 491 -16.11 8.53 -15.80
CA LEU A 491 -16.21 7.49 -16.83
C LEU A 491 -15.16 7.69 -17.93
N ALA A 492 -14.87 8.94 -18.29
CA ALA A 492 -13.87 9.27 -19.31
C ALA A 492 -12.50 8.69 -18.97
N ALA A 493 -12.01 8.93 -17.74
CA ALA A 493 -10.74 8.38 -17.28
C ALA A 493 -10.78 6.85 -17.28
N ALA A 494 -11.79 6.24 -16.65
CA ALA A 494 -11.92 4.79 -16.55
C ALA A 494 -11.84 4.08 -17.92
N VAL A 495 -12.61 4.50 -18.93
CA VAL A 495 -12.59 3.83 -20.25
C VAL A 495 -11.30 4.09 -21.03
N LEU A 496 -10.70 5.27 -20.88
CA LEU A 496 -9.46 5.61 -21.55
C LEU A 496 -8.29 4.86 -20.93
N GLU A 497 -8.22 4.77 -19.62
CA GLU A 497 -7.21 4.00 -18.88
C GLU A 497 -7.30 2.52 -19.21
N MET A 498 -8.50 1.96 -19.31
CA MET A 498 -8.70 0.60 -19.81
C MET A 498 -8.12 0.41 -21.23
N ALA A 499 -8.37 1.37 -22.14
CA ALA A 499 -7.83 1.35 -23.50
C ALA A 499 -6.29 1.51 -23.53
N PHE A 500 -5.73 2.36 -22.68
CA PHE A 500 -4.29 2.56 -22.53
C PHE A 500 -3.61 1.29 -22.02
N ALA A 501 -4.19 0.66 -20.99
CA ALA A 501 -3.73 -0.60 -20.43
C ALA A 501 -3.80 -1.72 -21.47
N GLY A 502 -4.89 -1.83 -22.22
CA GLY A 502 -5.06 -2.81 -23.31
C GLY A 502 -4.22 -2.52 -24.58
N ASN A 503 -3.64 -1.31 -24.67
CA ASN A 503 -2.96 -0.77 -25.84
C ASN A 503 -3.81 -0.96 -27.12
N CYS A 504 -5.04 -0.45 -27.09
CA CYS A 504 -6.06 -0.61 -28.13
C CYS A 504 -6.87 0.67 -28.32
N GLY A 505 -7.60 0.79 -29.43
CA GLY A 505 -8.55 1.88 -29.63
C GLY A 505 -9.88 1.61 -28.92
N LEU A 506 -10.80 2.57 -28.98
CA LEU A 506 -12.06 2.51 -28.27
C LEU A 506 -13.18 3.17 -29.08
N ASN A 507 -14.29 2.46 -29.25
CA ASN A 507 -15.55 3.05 -29.74
C ASN A 507 -16.52 3.13 -28.56
N LEU A 508 -16.83 4.35 -28.12
CA LEU A 508 -17.72 4.63 -27.00
C LEU A 508 -19.03 5.24 -27.52
N ASP A 509 -20.15 4.76 -27.02
CA ASP A 509 -21.50 5.31 -27.23
C ASP A 509 -22.19 5.48 -25.88
N ILE A 510 -22.37 6.73 -25.49
CA ILE A 510 -23.09 7.12 -24.25
C ILE A 510 -24.40 7.85 -24.55
N SER A 511 -24.86 7.80 -25.80
CA SER A 511 -26.10 8.44 -26.24
C SER A 511 -27.35 7.84 -25.60
N ALA A 512 -27.26 6.59 -25.14
CA ALA A 512 -28.35 5.90 -24.45
C ALA A 512 -28.85 6.73 -23.25
N SER A 513 -30.17 6.88 -23.16
CA SER A 513 -30.84 7.62 -22.08
C SER A 513 -30.60 7.03 -20.70
N GLU A 514 -30.27 5.74 -20.66
CA GLU A 514 -30.00 4.95 -19.47
C GLU A 514 -28.62 5.27 -18.87
N VAL A 515 -27.70 5.90 -19.60
CA VAL A 515 -26.44 6.40 -19.06
C VAL A 515 -26.72 7.72 -18.35
N ALA A 516 -26.37 7.83 -17.06
CA ALA A 516 -26.61 9.05 -16.27
C ALA A 516 -25.91 10.29 -16.84
N GLY A 517 -26.51 11.47 -16.64
CA GLY A 517 -25.99 12.76 -17.09
C GLY A 517 -26.81 13.39 -18.21
N ALA A 518 -27.05 14.69 -18.11
CA ALA A 518 -27.87 15.45 -19.07
C ALA A 518 -27.10 15.85 -20.34
N SER A 519 -25.78 15.89 -20.27
CA SER A 519 -24.85 16.24 -21.37
C SER A 519 -23.73 15.21 -21.46
N THR A 520 -22.96 15.25 -22.55
CA THR A 520 -21.80 14.38 -22.73
C THR A 520 -20.74 14.63 -21.66
N LEU A 521 -20.41 15.89 -21.39
CA LEU A 521 -19.48 16.24 -20.31
C LEU A 521 -19.94 15.72 -18.95
N GLN A 522 -21.22 15.91 -18.58
CA GLN A 522 -21.72 15.45 -17.29
C GLN A 522 -21.67 13.92 -17.20
N ALA A 523 -22.06 13.21 -18.26
CA ALA A 523 -22.02 11.75 -18.31
C ALA A 523 -20.60 11.17 -18.22
N LEU A 524 -19.61 11.86 -18.79
CA LEU A 524 -18.23 11.42 -18.80
C LEU A 524 -17.47 11.77 -17.51
N PHE A 525 -17.75 12.91 -16.87
CA PHE A 525 -16.89 13.46 -15.82
C PHE A 525 -17.52 13.52 -14.43
N HIS A 526 -18.76 13.05 -14.26
CA HIS A 526 -19.27 12.81 -12.92
C HIS A 526 -18.54 11.62 -12.28
N GLU A 527 -18.26 11.74 -10.98
CA GLU A 527 -17.43 10.78 -10.23
C GLU A 527 -18.27 10.01 -9.20
N GLU A 528 -19.48 9.63 -9.60
CA GLU A 528 -20.31 8.70 -8.82
C GLU A 528 -19.71 7.30 -8.88
N LEU A 529 -19.94 6.45 -7.88
CA LEU A 529 -19.46 5.07 -7.94
C LEU A 529 -20.00 4.33 -9.17
N GLY A 530 -19.15 3.55 -9.82
CA GLY A 530 -19.49 2.75 -10.99
C GLY A 530 -18.38 1.77 -11.34
N LEU A 531 -18.70 0.80 -12.19
CA LEU A 531 -17.72 -0.13 -12.75
C LEU A 531 -17.86 -0.13 -14.28
N VAL A 532 -16.74 -0.24 -14.99
CA VAL A 532 -16.72 -0.57 -16.41
C VAL A 532 -16.21 -1.99 -16.56
N ILE A 533 -16.91 -2.82 -17.33
CA ILE A 533 -16.54 -4.22 -17.57
C ILE A 533 -16.50 -4.53 -19.06
N GLU A 534 -15.47 -5.26 -19.47
CA GLU A 534 -15.40 -5.91 -20.77
C GLU A 534 -15.90 -7.34 -20.67
N VAL A 535 -16.84 -7.69 -21.54
CA VAL A 535 -17.53 -8.99 -21.54
C VAL A 535 -17.50 -9.58 -22.93
N ALA A 536 -17.00 -10.82 -23.06
CA ALA A 536 -17.11 -11.54 -24.32
C ALA A 536 -18.58 -11.76 -24.70
N ASP A 537 -18.92 -11.65 -25.98
CA ASP A 537 -20.32 -11.67 -26.45
C ASP A 537 -21.11 -12.90 -26.02
N ALA A 538 -20.44 -14.06 -25.96
CA ALA A 538 -21.03 -15.31 -25.46
C ALA A 538 -21.51 -15.24 -23.99
N ASN A 539 -20.96 -14.32 -23.21
CA ASN A 539 -21.27 -14.13 -21.79
C ASN A 539 -22.21 -12.94 -21.53
N VAL A 540 -22.48 -12.09 -22.53
CA VAL A 540 -23.24 -10.84 -22.35
C VAL A 540 -24.60 -11.08 -21.71
N SER A 541 -25.37 -12.05 -22.20
CA SER A 541 -26.70 -12.35 -21.65
C SER A 541 -26.63 -12.77 -20.17
N ALA A 542 -25.62 -13.56 -19.79
CA ALA A 542 -25.44 -14.01 -18.42
C ALA A 542 -25.01 -12.85 -17.49
N VAL A 543 -24.09 -12.00 -17.94
CA VAL A 543 -23.58 -10.87 -17.16
C VAL A 543 -24.64 -9.78 -16.99
N ALA A 544 -25.25 -9.32 -18.08
CA ALA A 544 -26.30 -8.30 -18.01
C ALA A 544 -27.52 -8.79 -17.24
N GLY A 545 -27.89 -10.08 -17.41
CA GLY A 545 -28.95 -10.73 -16.63
C GLY A 545 -28.67 -10.70 -15.13
N ALA A 546 -27.45 -11.04 -14.70
CA ALA A 546 -27.09 -11.08 -13.28
C ALA A 546 -27.20 -9.70 -12.60
N TYR A 547 -26.77 -8.62 -13.26
CA TYR A 547 -26.96 -7.27 -12.72
C TYR A 547 -28.43 -6.85 -12.71
N LYS A 548 -29.16 -7.15 -13.78
CA LYS A 548 -30.60 -6.85 -13.89
C LYS A 548 -31.41 -7.56 -12.79
N ASP A 549 -31.13 -8.83 -12.52
CA ASP A 549 -31.80 -9.62 -11.49
C ASP A 549 -31.51 -9.07 -10.08
N ALA A 550 -30.35 -8.43 -9.89
CA ALA A 550 -30.02 -7.70 -8.66
C ALA A 550 -30.60 -6.27 -8.60
N GLY A 551 -31.28 -5.81 -9.67
CA GLY A 551 -31.82 -4.46 -9.77
C GLY A 551 -30.76 -3.38 -10.02
N ILE A 552 -29.61 -3.75 -10.59
CA ILE A 552 -28.50 -2.84 -10.89
C ILE A 552 -28.47 -2.56 -12.40
N SER A 553 -28.35 -1.28 -12.76
CA SER A 553 -28.25 -0.87 -14.16
C SER A 553 -26.89 -1.28 -14.75
N CYS A 554 -26.92 -2.01 -15.87
CA CYS A 554 -25.77 -2.46 -16.63
C CYS A 554 -26.04 -2.22 -18.11
N VAL A 555 -25.38 -1.22 -18.69
CA VAL A 555 -25.69 -0.68 -20.03
C VAL A 555 -24.49 -0.87 -20.94
N LYS A 556 -24.69 -1.38 -22.17
CA LYS A 556 -23.61 -1.43 -23.16
C LYS A 556 -23.23 0.00 -23.55
N ILE A 557 -21.95 0.34 -23.43
CA ILE A 557 -21.42 1.67 -23.71
C ILE A 557 -20.36 1.69 -24.80
N GLY A 558 -19.96 0.54 -25.34
CA GLY A 558 -18.95 0.53 -26.39
C GLY A 558 -18.28 -0.82 -26.60
N GLU A 559 -17.10 -0.77 -27.21
CA GLU A 559 -16.24 -1.92 -27.47
C GLU A 559 -14.79 -1.46 -27.75
N ALA A 560 -13.83 -2.35 -27.47
CA ALA A 560 -12.45 -2.15 -27.86
C ALA A 560 -12.29 -2.26 -29.38
N SER A 561 -11.44 -1.43 -29.97
CA SER A 561 -11.15 -1.43 -31.40
C SER A 561 -9.65 -1.66 -31.67
N GLY A 562 -9.26 -1.67 -32.95
CA GLY A 562 -7.86 -1.67 -33.35
C GLY A 562 -7.09 -0.47 -32.76
N LEU A 563 -5.75 -0.62 -32.65
CA LEU A 563 -4.84 0.43 -32.15
C LEU A 563 -4.76 1.59 -33.15
N ASP A 564 -5.76 2.46 -33.14
CA ASP A 564 -5.88 3.62 -34.02
C ASP A 564 -6.41 4.83 -33.23
N LYS A 565 -7.73 4.85 -33.00
CA LYS A 565 -8.44 6.01 -32.46
C LYS A 565 -9.35 5.67 -31.29
N VAL A 566 -9.72 6.72 -30.56
CA VAL A 566 -10.84 6.75 -29.64
C VAL A 566 -11.92 7.61 -30.28
N SER A 567 -13.14 7.07 -30.38
CA SER A 567 -14.31 7.75 -30.92
C SER A 567 -15.43 7.74 -29.87
N ILE A 568 -16.07 8.89 -29.64
CA ILE A 568 -17.15 9.05 -28.66
C ILE A 568 -18.40 9.59 -29.34
N VAL A 569 -19.46 8.77 -29.33
CA VAL A 569 -20.83 9.21 -29.63
C VAL A 569 -21.47 9.67 -28.32
N GLY A 570 -21.76 10.98 -28.26
CA GLY A 570 -22.23 11.63 -27.04
C GLY A 570 -23.76 11.68 -26.92
N LYS A 571 -24.25 12.49 -25.97
CA LYS A 571 -25.68 12.66 -25.68
C LYS A 571 -26.47 13.28 -26.84
N SER A 572 -25.82 13.91 -27.81
CA SER A 572 -26.49 14.35 -29.04
C SER A 572 -26.88 13.20 -29.97
N GLY A 573 -26.35 11.98 -29.76
CA GLY A 573 -26.49 10.86 -30.69
C GLY A 573 -25.56 10.94 -31.90
N HIS A 574 -24.64 11.90 -31.93
CA HIS A 574 -23.64 12.09 -32.98
C HIS A 574 -22.21 11.89 -32.46
N LEU A 575 -21.26 11.72 -33.37
CA LEU A 575 -19.83 11.69 -33.04
C LEU A 575 -19.41 13.09 -32.54
N GLU A 576 -19.04 13.17 -31.27
CA GLU A 576 -18.68 14.43 -30.60
C GLU A 576 -17.17 14.55 -30.36
N PHE A 577 -16.45 13.42 -30.32
CA PHE A 577 -15.01 13.42 -30.15
C PHE A 577 -14.36 12.27 -30.91
N GLU A 578 -13.22 12.57 -31.54
CA GLU A 578 -12.35 11.57 -32.17
C GLU A 578 -10.90 12.03 -32.11
N ALA A 579 -10.01 11.18 -31.60
CA ALA A 579 -8.57 11.43 -31.55
C ALA A 579 -7.77 10.12 -31.61
N LYS A 580 -6.48 10.19 -31.91
CA LYS A 580 -5.62 9.02 -31.83
C LYS A 580 -5.49 8.57 -30.39
N MET A 581 -5.59 7.26 -30.13
CA MET A 581 -5.46 6.74 -28.77
C MET A 581 -4.08 7.06 -28.18
N THR A 582 -3.02 6.96 -28.99
CA THR A 582 -1.65 7.26 -28.54
C THR A 582 -1.47 8.71 -28.11
N GLU A 583 -2.14 9.67 -28.76
CA GLU A 583 -2.05 11.09 -28.38
C GLU A 583 -2.72 11.32 -27.02
N LEU A 584 -3.84 10.66 -26.74
CA LEU A 584 -4.50 10.71 -25.43
C LEU A 584 -3.65 10.06 -24.34
N ARG A 585 -3.02 8.91 -24.64
CA ARG A 585 -2.10 8.26 -23.71
C ARG A 585 -0.88 9.13 -23.42
N ASP A 586 -0.33 9.81 -24.43
CA ASP A 586 0.82 10.71 -24.26
C ASP A 586 0.44 11.92 -23.38
N MET A 587 -0.80 12.42 -23.48
CA MET A 587 -1.33 13.45 -22.56
C MET A 587 -1.47 12.93 -21.12
N TRP A 588 -1.88 11.68 -20.96
CA TRP A 588 -1.99 11.03 -19.65
C TRP A 588 -0.62 10.72 -19.00
N GLU A 589 0.39 10.35 -19.80
CA GLU A 589 1.76 10.10 -19.30
C GLU A 589 2.54 11.40 -19.05
N SER A 590 2.11 12.56 -19.57
CA SER A 590 2.94 13.77 -19.63
C SER A 590 3.42 14.26 -18.27
N SER A 591 2.53 14.28 -17.27
CA SER A 591 2.85 14.76 -15.92
C SER A 591 3.84 13.82 -15.23
N SER A 592 3.72 12.51 -15.47
CA SER A 592 4.69 11.53 -14.98
C SER A 592 6.08 11.77 -15.57
N PHE A 593 6.19 11.95 -16.89
CA PHE A 593 7.49 12.20 -17.53
C PHE A 593 8.11 13.51 -17.05
N ALA A 594 7.31 14.57 -16.89
CA ALA A 594 7.80 15.84 -16.37
C ALA A 594 8.36 15.70 -14.93
N LEU A 595 7.67 14.97 -14.06
CA LEU A 595 8.13 14.70 -12.69
C LEU A 595 9.37 13.80 -12.67
N GLU A 596 9.44 12.82 -13.57
CA GLU A 596 10.58 11.91 -13.67
C GLU A 596 11.86 12.63 -14.11
N MET A 597 11.75 13.60 -15.03
CA MET A 597 12.89 14.43 -15.46
C MET A 597 13.54 15.22 -14.31
N LEU A 598 12.82 15.49 -13.22
CA LEU A 598 13.36 16.16 -12.04
C LEU A 598 14.17 15.22 -11.13
N GLN A 599 14.07 13.91 -11.33
CA GLN A 599 14.54 12.89 -10.37
C GLN A 599 15.53 11.89 -10.97
N THR A 600 15.61 11.78 -12.30
CA THR A 600 16.51 10.87 -13.01
C THR A 600 17.19 11.54 -14.19
N ASN A 601 18.08 10.83 -14.89
CA ASN A 601 18.75 11.34 -16.09
C ASN A 601 17.72 11.69 -17.19
N PRO A 602 17.57 12.98 -17.58
CA PRO A 602 16.55 13.39 -18.54
C PRO A 602 16.64 12.67 -19.89
N ALA A 603 17.86 12.34 -20.35
CA ALA A 603 18.04 11.62 -21.62
C ALA A 603 17.41 10.23 -21.61
N CYS A 604 17.40 9.53 -20.46
CA CYS A 604 16.72 8.25 -20.30
C CYS A 604 15.20 8.42 -20.33
N VAL A 605 14.68 9.47 -19.71
CA VAL A 605 13.24 9.78 -19.70
C VAL A 605 12.75 10.11 -21.11
N GLU A 606 13.47 10.96 -21.83
CA GLU A 606 13.17 11.31 -23.23
C GLU A 606 13.23 10.10 -24.16
N GLN A 607 14.13 9.14 -23.88
CA GLN A 607 14.22 7.89 -24.62
C GLN A 607 13.00 7.01 -24.35
N GLU A 608 12.60 6.84 -23.09
CA GLU A 608 11.39 6.09 -22.71
C GLU A 608 10.14 6.70 -23.35
N GLN A 609 9.97 8.02 -23.23
CA GLN A 609 8.84 8.75 -23.79
C GLN A 609 8.73 8.56 -25.31
N ARG A 610 9.85 8.73 -26.05
CA ARG A 610 9.86 8.50 -27.51
C ARG A 610 9.53 7.06 -27.89
N ALA A 611 9.96 6.08 -27.08
CA ALA A 611 9.71 4.67 -27.35
C ALA A 611 8.24 4.28 -27.16
N MET A 612 7.46 5.01 -26.35
CA MET A 612 6.05 4.67 -26.07
C MET A 612 5.17 4.65 -27.34
N ALA A 613 5.45 5.52 -28.31
CA ALA A 613 4.69 5.58 -29.56
C ALA A 613 4.76 4.28 -30.39
N SER A 614 5.85 3.52 -30.28
CA SER A 614 6.09 2.28 -31.05
C SER A 614 6.23 1.03 -30.17
N ARG A 615 6.04 1.16 -28.85
CA ARG A 615 6.20 0.05 -27.92
C ARG A 615 5.10 -0.99 -28.15
N CYS A 616 5.54 -2.20 -28.47
CA CYS A 616 4.69 -3.38 -28.57
C CYS A 616 4.99 -4.32 -27.40
N THR A 617 4.04 -5.20 -27.08
CA THR A 617 4.29 -6.32 -26.16
C THR A 617 5.45 -7.15 -26.69
N PRO A 618 6.51 -7.40 -25.91
CA PRO A 618 7.53 -8.35 -26.33
C PRO A 618 6.90 -9.74 -26.42
N LEU A 619 6.92 -10.34 -27.61
CA LEU A 619 6.51 -11.73 -27.83
C LEU A 619 7.58 -12.64 -27.24
N ILE A 620 7.36 -13.15 -26.03
CA ILE A 620 8.22 -14.18 -25.43
C ILE A 620 7.77 -15.54 -25.96
N HIS A 621 8.43 -16.02 -27.01
CA HIS A 621 8.25 -17.40 -27.48
C HIS A 621 9.14 -18.34 -26.65
N ALA A 622 8.55 -19.06 -25.70
CA ALA A 622 9.25 -20.16 -25.02
C ALA A 622 9.44 -21.31 -26.02
N THR A 623 10.69 -21.65 -26.32
CA THR A 623 11.04 -22.76 -27.23
C THR A 623 11.03 -24.13 -26.55
N MET A 624 10.86 -24.17 -25.23
CA MET A 624 10.82 -25.38 -24.41
C MET A 624 9.49 -25.48 -23.65
N PRO A 625 8.95 -26.69 -23.42
CA PRO A 625 7.79 -26.85 -22.54
C PRO A 625 8.12 -26.32 -21.15
N SER A 626 7.17 -25.62 -20.53
CA SER A 626 7.35 -25.16 -19.14
C SER A 626 7.57 -26.38 -18.23
N PRO A 627 8.71 -26.48 -17.52
CA PRO A 627 9.01 -27.63 -16.69
C PRO A 627 7.95 -27.74 -15.58
N LYS A 628 7.44 -28.95 -15.35
CA LYS A 628 6.44 -29.17 -14.29
C LYS A 628 7.10 -29.06 -12.91
N PRO A 629 6.50 -28.32 -11.96
CA PRO A 629 7.02 -28.22 -10.61
C PRO A 629 7.07 -29.60 -9.90
N GLN A 630 8.14 -29.85 -9.16
CA GLN A 630 8.30 -31.05 -8.32
C GLN A 630 7.81 -30.80 -6.88
N TRP A 631 6.54 -31.13 -6.64
CA TRP A 631 5.92 -30.92 -5.32
C TRP A 631 6.49 -31.82 -4.23
N GLN A 632 6.83 -33.06 -4.56
CA GLN A 632 7.45 -34.02 -3.65
C GLN A 632 8.95 -34.07 -3.86
N LEU A 633 9.70 -33.93 -2.77
CA LEU A 633 11.15 -34.04 -2.81
C LEU A 633 11.56 -35.51 -2.82
N ALA A 634 12.46 -35.90 -3.71
CA ALA A 634 13.03 -37.24 -3.70
C ALA A 634 13.82 -37.48 -2.40
N SER A 635 13.85 -38.74 -1.93
CA SER A 635 14.61 -39.12 -0.72
C SER A 635 16.11 -38.86 -0.83
N GLN A 636 16.65 -38.78 -2.04
CA GLN A 636 18.06 -38.47 -2.33
C GLN A 636 18.20 -37.20 -3.17
N ALA A 637 17.40 -36.17 -2.85
CA ALA A 637 17.49 -34.89 -3.56
C ALA A 637 18.87 -34.25 -3.41
N PRO A 638 19.44 -33.67 -4.49
CA PRO A 638 20.70 -32.95 -4.41
C PRO A 638 20.54 -31.71 -3.52
N LYS A 639 21.50 -31.50 -2.62
CA LYS A 639 21.55 -30.32 -1.77
C LYS A 639 22.07 -29.11 -2.53
N VAL A 640 21.42 -27.97 -2.34
CA VAL A 640 21.87 -26.67 -2.83
C VAL A 640 21.99 -25.67 -1.67
N ALA A 641 23.11 -24.97 -1.62
CA ALA A 641 23.32 -23.88 -0.68
C ALA A 641 22.73 -22.59 -1.25
N ILE A 642 21.74 -22.03 -0.58
CA ILE A 642 21.19 -20.71 -0.85
C ILE A 642 21.93 -19.73 0.04
N VAL A 643 22.95 -19.09 -0.53
CA VAL A 643 23.90 -18.26 0.21
C VAL A 643 23.42 -16.82 0.24
N ARG A 644 23.37 -16.25 1.44
CA ARG A 644 22.94 -14.88 1.69
C ARG A 644 23.89 -14.14 2.63
N GLU A 645 23.84 -12.81 2.56
CA GLU A 645 24.57 -11.89 3.44
C GLU A 645 23.60 -10.90 4.10
N GLU A 646 24.03 -10.17 5.13
CA GLU A 646 23.26 -9.05 5.67
C GLU A 646 22.79 -8.10 4.56
N GLY A 647 21.54 -7.63 4.65
CA GLY A 647 20.91 -6.77 3.65
C GLY A 647 20.35 -7.47 2.40
N SER A 648 20.77 -8.70 2.10
CA SER A 648 20.15 -9.48 1.01
C SER A 648 18.71 -9.89 1.33
N ASN A 649 17.81 -9.98 0.35
CA ASN A 649 16.37 -10.13 0.59
C ASN A 649 15.62 -11.07 -0.39
N GLY A 650 16.32 -11.69 -1.34
CA GLY A 650 15.74 -12.60 -2.33
C GLY A 650 15.93 -14.10 -2.05
N ASP A 651 16.15 -14.48 -0.80
CA ASP A 651 16.51 -15.84 -0.40
C ASP A 651 15.36 -16.84 -0.44
N ARG A 652 14.12 -16.41 -0.17
CA ARG A 652 12.98 -17.33 -0.02
C ARG A 652 12.43 -17.82 -1.34
N GLU A 653 12.30 -16.91 -2.29
CA GLU A 653 11.91 -17.20 -3.66
C GLU A 653 12.98 -18.04 -4.36
N MET A 654 14.27 -17.76 -4.11
CA MET A 654 15.37 -18.57 -4.63
C MET A 654 15.32 -19.99 -4.07
N ALA A 655 15.19 -20.14 -2.75
CA ALA A 655 15.03 -21.45 -2.12
C ALA A 655 13.79 -22.21 -2.65
N SER A 656 12.68 -21.50 -2.84
CA SER A 656 11.44 -22.08 -3.38
C SER A 656 11.61 -22.55 -4.82
N ALA A 657 12.28 -21.78 -5.66
CA ALA A 657 12.56 -22.15 -7.05
C ALA A 657 13.39 -23.44 -7.14
N PHE A 658 14.48 -23.54 -6.35
CA PHE A 658 15.28 -24.76 -6.28
C PHE A 658 14.49 -25.95 -5.72
N ARG A 659 13.66 -25.72 -4.70
CA ARG A 659 12.80 -26.75 -4.13
C ARG A 659 11.79 -27.29 -5.15
N LEU A 660 11.22 -26.42 -5.98
CA LEU A 660 10.32 -26.78 -7.08
C LEU A 660 11.05 -27.46 -8.24
N ALA A 661 12.36 -27.27 -8.37
CA ALA A 661 13.23 -27.98 -9.31
C ALA A 661 13.73 -29.34 -8.79
N GLY A 662 13.39 -29.73 -7.55
CA GLY A 662 13.76 -31.03 -6.97
C GLY A 662 14.99 -31.03 -6.07
N PHE A 663 15.49 -29.86 -5.67
CA PHE A 663 16.63 -29.75 -4.76
C PHE A 663 16.21 -29.65 -3.29
N GLU A 664 17.07 -30.16 -2.41
CA GLU A 664 17.01 -29.85 -0.98
C GLU A 664 17.72 -28.51 -0.76
N ALA A 665 16.95 -27.43 -0.61
CA ALA A 665 17.47 -26.07 -0.43
C ALA A 665 17.83 -25.78 1.03
N TRP A 666 19.03 -25.23 1.27
CA TRP A 666 19.53 -24.86 2.60
C TRP A 666 19.82 -23.36 2.68
N ASP A 667 19.34 -22.70 3.74
CA ASP A 667 19.67 -21.30 4.07
C ASP A 667 21.07 -21.21 4.70
N LEU A 668 22.03 -20.61 4.00
CA LEU A 668 23.39 -20.39 4.49
C LEU A 668 23.71 -18.90 4.53
N THR A 669 24.06 -18.40 5.72
CA THR A 669 24.64 -17.06 5.84
C THR A 669 26.14 -17.08 5.60
N MET A 670 26.71 -15.96 5.20
CA MET A 670 28.16 -15.77 5.21
C MET A 670 28.76 -15.96 6.61
N THR A 671 27.99 -15.69 7.67
CA THR A 671 28.38 -15.98 9.06
C THR A 671 28.56 -17.48 9.31
N ASP A 672 27.65 -18.32 8.80
CA ASP A 672 27.74 -19.79 8.93
C ASP A 672 29.00 -20.33 8.25
N LEU A 673 29.30 -19.83 7.04
CA LEU A 673 30.49 -20.20 6.29
C LEU A 673 31.78 -19.72 6.97
N ALA A 674 31.80 -18.49 7.48
CA ALA A 674 32.97 -17.92 8.16
C ALA A 674 33.31 -18.65 9.47
N LYS A 675 32.29 -19.08 10.22
CA LYS A 675 32.44 -19.87 11.45
C LYS A 675 32.76 -21.34 11.17
N GLY A 676 32.59 -21.81 9.94
CA GLY A 676 32.74 -23.23 9.58
C GLY A 676 31.68 -24.12 10.22
N SER A 677 30.52 -23.57 10.58
CA SER A 677 29.41 -24.35 11.16
C SER A 677 28.77 -25.30 10.14
N ILE A 678 28.92 -24.99 8.86
CA ILE A 678 28.56 -25.84 7.73
C ILE A 678 29.54 -25.58 6.57
N GLY A 679 29.86 -26.62 5.80
CA GLY A 679 30.85 -26.55 4.72
C GLY A 679 30.24 -26.76 3.33
N LEU A 680 30.78 -26.05 2.32
CA LEU A 680 30.31 -26.15 0.92
C LEU A 680 30.56 -27.52 0.26
N GLU A 681 31.42 -28.37 0.83
CA GLU A 681 31.71 -29.72 0.33
C GLU A 681 30.48 -30.63 0.30
N GLN A 682 29.46 -30.36 1.14
CA GLN A 682 28.25 -31.16 1.26
C GLN A 682 27.20 -30.84 0.18
N PHE A 683 27.41 -29.77 -0.59
CA PHE A 683 26.45 -29.27 -1.56
C PHE A 683 26.85 -29.64 -2.99
N ARG A 684 25.84 -29.85 -3.84
CA ARG A 684 25.99 -30.04 -5.28
C ARG A 684 25.92 -28.72 -6.05
N GLY A 685 25.20 -27.74 -5.52
CA GLY A 685 25.07 -26.41 -6.10
C GLY A 685 25.16 -25.31 -5.04
N VAL A 686 25.52 -24.11 -5.49
CA VAL A 686 25.52 -22.88 -4.68
C VAL A 686 24.78 -21.81 -5.48
N ALA A 687 23.89 -21.07 -4.83
CA ALA A 687 23.17 -19.94 -5.41
C ALA A 687 23.29 -18.73 -4.49
N PHE A 688 23.78 -17.61 -5.02
CA PHE A 688 23.86 -16.33 -4.31
C PHE A 688 22.58 -15.55 -4.57
N VAL A 689 21.92 -15.11 -3.51
CA VAL A 689 20.62 -14.44 -3.59
C VAL A 689 20.75 -12.95 -3.94
N GLY A 690 19.68 -12.34 -4.43
CA GLY A 690 19.61 -10.90 -4.67
C GLY A 690 19.32 -10.07 -3.41
N GLY A 691 19.44 -8.76 -3.55
CA GLY A 691 19.09 -7.76 -2.53
C GLY A 691 20.16 -6.69 -2.37
N PHE A 692 20.15 -6.00 -1.23
CA PHE A 692 20.97 -4.82 -0.96
C PHE A 692 22.01 -5.13 0.11
N SER A 693 22.94 -6.05 -0.17
CA SER A 693 23.94 -6.44 0.83
C SER A 693 24.80 -5.24 1.26
N TYR A 694 24.92 -4.98 2.57
CA TYR A 694 25.58 -3.77 3.09
C TYR A 694 24.97 -2.45 2.58
N ALA A 695 23.67 -2.45 2.27
CA ALA A 695 22.94 -1.35 1.66
C ALA A 695 23.59 -0.79 0.38
N ASP A 696 24.41 -1.59 -0.31
CA ASP A 696 25.22 -1.18 -1.47
C ASP A 696 26.17 0.02 -1.21
N THR A 697 26.50 0.32 0.06
CA THR A 697 27.22 1.54 0.49
C THR A 697 28.57 1.77 -0.20
N LEU A 698 29.33 0.70 -0.49
CA LEU A 698 30.63 0.77 -1.18
C LEU A 698 30.53 0.44 -2.69
N GLY A 699 29.31 0.39 -3.20
CA GLY A 699 28.94 -0.17 -4.49
C GLY A 699 28.33 -1.56 -4.34
N SER A 700 27.37 -1.85 -5.22
CA SER A 700 26.57 -3.07 -5.16
C SER A 700 27.42 -4.35 -5.09
N ALA A 701 27.06 -5.23 -4.15
CA ALA A 701 27.71 -6.50 -3.84
C ALA A 701 29.21 -6.44 -3.46
N LYS A 702 29.86 -5.26 -3.38
CA LYS A 702 31.31 -5.19 -3.09
C LYS A 702 31.64 -5.62 -1.67
N GLY A 703 30.81 -5.27 -0.69
CA GLY A 703 30.98 -5.70 0.71
C GLY A 703 30.92 -7.23 0.82
N TRP A 704 29.93 -7.85 0.18
CA TRP A 704 29.80 -9.30 0.15
C TRP A 704 30.98 -9.97 -0.56
N ALA A 705 31.40 -9.46 -1.72
CA ALA A 705 32.57 -9.96 -2.42
C ALA A 705 33.86 -9.83 -1.59
N ALA A 706 34.00 -8.77 -0.79
CA ALA A 706 35.12 -8.61 0.13
C ALA A 706 35.10 -9.68 1.24
N THR A 707 33.94 -9.96 1.84
CA THR A 707 33.78 -11.07 2.80
C THR A 707 34.16 -12.42 2.17
N ALA A 708 33.73 -12.68 0.94
CA ALA A 708 34.06 -13.92 0.22
C ALA A 708 35.55 -14.07 -0.11
N ARG A 709 36.25 -12.96 -0.39
CA ARG A 709 37.67 -12.95 -0.80
C ARG A 709 38.64 -12.89 0.37
N PHE A 710 38.34 -12.09 1.39
CA PHE A 710 39.29 -11.75 2.44
C PHE A 710 39.06 -12.52 3.74
N GLN A 711 37.92 -13.17 3.91
CA GLN A 711 37.73 -14.12 5.00
C GLN A 711 38.37 -15.47 4.58
N PRO A 712 39.45 -15.95 5.26
CA PRO A 712 40.22 -17.10 4.78
C PRO A 712 39.45 -18.42 4.70
N THR A 713 38.59 -18.70 5.68
CA THR A 713 37.73 -19.89 5.76
C THR A 713 36.71 -19.90 4.62
N VAL A 714 36.08 -18.77 4.33
CA VAL A 714 35.09 -18.65 3.25
C VAL A 714 35.77 -18.76 1.89
N ALA A 715 36.87 -18.05 1.67
CA ALA A 715 37.63 -18.08 0.43
C ALA A 715 38.08 -19.52 0.10
N ALA A 716 38.65 -20.23 1.08
CA ALA A 716 39.08 -21.61 0.89
C ALA A 716 37.92 -22.56 0.55
N GLN A 717 36.75 -22.39 1.16
CA GLN A 717 35.56 -23.19 0.84
C GLN A 717 35.06 -22.93 -0.58
N LEU A 718 35.01 -21.66 -1.02
CA LEU A 718 34.57 -21.29 -2.36
C LEU A 718 35.54 -21.80 -3.43
N THR A 719 36.86 -21.65 -3.22
CA THR A 719 37.89 -22.21 -4.11
C THR A 719 37.72 -23.72 -4.26
N LYS A 720 37.63 -24.45 -3.15
CA LYS A 720 37.41 -25.91 -3.16
C LYS A 720 36.10 -26.30 -3.85
N PHE A 721 35.05 -25.50 -3.70
CA PHE A 721 33.77 -25.77 -4.36
C PHE A 721 33.89 -25.65 -5.88
N VAL A 722 34.55 -24.61 -6.37
CA VAL A 722 34.79 -24.40 -7.81
C VAL A 722 35.71 -25.47 -8.39
N GLU A 723 36.76 -25.87 -7.67
CA GLU A 723 37.71 -26.92 -8.10
C GLU A 723 37.09 -28.34 -8.19
N ARG A 724 35.89 -28.55 -7.64
CA ARG A 724 35.16 -29.83 -7.72
C ARG A 724 34.40 -30.03 -9.03
N GLY A 725 34.08 -28.94 -9.72
CA GLY A 725 33.38 -28.95 -11.02
C GLY A 725 34.38 -29.02 -12.15
#